data_AF-M2T511-F1
#
_entry.id   AF-M2T511-F1
#
_cell.length_a   1.000
_cell.length_b   1.000
_cell.length_c   1.000
_cell.angle_alpha   90.00
_cell.angle_beta   90.00
_cell.angle_gamma   90.00
#
_symmetry.space_group_name_H-M   'P 1'
#
loop_
_entity.id
_entity.type
_entity.pdbx_description
1 polymer ?
#
loop_
_entity_poly.entity_id
_entity_poly.type
_entity_poly.pdbx_seq_one_letter_code
_entity_poly.pdbx_strand_id
1 'polypeptide(L)'
;MASQSSSSVPIPQPPPHLLIGNIGAIDSDDAPGSIQRLSDIYGEIFQLQIPGRPGRIIVISSHDTINDCCDGDRFEKPINATLEEVRALTGNGLFTAYPGEKEWGVAHRLLMPVFGPMGIRKMFDDMMDVTTQMLLRWDRFGPKHEIYCSDDFTRLTFDMIGLCAFGYRFNNFYSDKAHPFVEQMVEVLVESGRRATRTGIENKLRVFAEANRQENVRQMHKLCDEIIEERIAHPQPDAKDLLNPMLEGVDKVTGEKMSKELVRYNMVTFLVAGHETTSGTLGFLFFHLLKNPDTYLRAQQEVDDVLGDGPLDIKHIPKLVYIKYAIYEALRFLGPIGINGKHALQKTKIAGKYEVEPEDIILMNLSGLHHDPKVWGDDAHVFRPERFLNGGWENLPPNSWKAFGDGMRACIGRTFAEQEMIMTVALILQKFQVELADPGYQLQVSVTITQKPKDLKIKVRRRPGRTMASLGGVGGAPSSTNPAADDRKAKVAGDASARDAKPITVLYGSNAGTCKSYAEDLETNAARFGFKANVGSLDSATEHIPKDQPIVIIEPSYEGKPADNAKKFTAWLENNADSKMLEGVQYAVFGVGNSDWTHTYHRIPKKTDELFEKMGATRFTETGFVNVKEDIMGPWESWSEQMWTSLREASGTTVEVLDGTLKAEIKAPKFATYLGGKNISYGQVKVNKDLGGAEVGLSKKHMEIELPAGSSYRSGDYMVVLPLNNSDTVKRVMRRFELSPDDTISITGTNKTFLATESHASIYEILMTRVELGTPISQKQLKMLADVTPEDKRASLLEFASDEVYKAKVIPSRYSILDVLEDHPECKLPFAVYLDLLKPLSPRQYSISSSPLANVDFVQAPDGSTVQRLTASITYDVHDEAAWSGENRRFHGVASTYLASREPGEKIKCFTRPTNINFHLPTDPTTPIIMICAGSGLAPMRGFIQERATIKKARNATIGPAILYFGCRHHEKDFIYSEELAQWEAEGVVSVRGCFSKVAPEGHKAQRVPDRMWDERKELAELFGDKGAKLFICGSASKLAKSTGEMCMKIYRDTFPGKTQEDAEAWLEKVKEDRYVSDVFE
;
A
#
# COMPACT_ATOMS: atom_id res chain seq x y z
N MET A 1 -54.09 -26.06 -10.32
CA MET A 1 -53.68 -25.32 -11.52
C MET A 1 -54.01 -23.85 -11.31
N ALA A 2 -53.01 -23.06 -10.91
CA ALA A 2 -53.05 -21.61 -10.96
C ALA A 2 -51.87 -21.20 -11.85
N SER A 3 -52.17 -20.49 -12.93
CA SER A 3 -51.21 -20.06 -13.95
C SER A 3 -50.18 -19.11 -13.35
N GLN A 4 -48.96 -19.59 -13.09
CA GLN A 4 -47.81 -18.70 -12.86
C GLN A 4 -47.40 -18.09 -14.20
N SER A 5 -47.48 -16.78 -14.29
CA SER A 5 -47.06 -15.99 -15.44
C SER A 5 -45.61 -16.29 -15.82
N SER A 6 -45.39 -16.63 -17.09
CA SER A 6 -44.15 -17.10 -17.70
C SER A 6 -43.16 -16.00 -18.11
N SER A 7 -43.09 -14.86 -17.41
CA SER A 7 -42.11 -13.81 -17.74
C SER A 7 -40.84 -13.99 -16.92
N SER A 8 -39.73 -14.38 -17.56
CA SER A 8 -38.41 -14.39 -16.92
C SER A 8 -37.95 -12.96 -16.62
N VAL A 9 -37.32 -12.77 -15.46
CA VAL A 9 -36.76 -11.47 -15.07
C VAL A 9 -35.40 -11.31 -15.75
N PRO A 10 -35.15 -10.24 -16.52
CA PRO A 10 -33.84 -10.02 -17.13
C PRO A 10 -32.77 -9.83 -16.05
N ILE A 11 -31.60 -10.44 -16.25
CA ILE A 11 -30.47 -10.30 -15.34
C ILE A 11 -29.80 -8.93 -15.62
N PRO A 12 -29.61 -8.06 -14.60
CA PRO A 12 -28.90 -6.79 -14.76
C PRO A 12 -27.50 -6.98 -15.36
N GLN A 13 -27.03 -6.02 -16.17
CA GLN A 13 -25.71 -6.10 -16.79
C GLN A 13 -25.03 -4.73 -16.82
N PRO A 14 -23.70 -4.65 -16.64
CA PRO A 14 -22.97 -3.44 -16.96
C PRO A 14 -23.08 -3.11 -18.45
N PRO A 15 -23.12 -1.81 -18.82
CA PRO A 15 -23.11 -1.41 -20.21
C PRO A 15 -21.93 -2.04 -20.96
N PRO A 16 -22.17 -2.88 -21.98
CA PRO A 16 -21.09 -3.54 -22.71
C PRO A 16 -20.40 -2.54 -23.65
N HIS A 17 -19.08 -2.57 -23.70
CA HIS A 17 -18.32 -1.89 -24.74
C HIS A 17 -18.47 -2.62 -26.08
N LEU A 18 -18.55 -1.88 -27.19
CA LEU A 18 -18.88 -2.42 -28.51
C LEU A 18 -17.94 -3.54 -28.99
N LEU A 19 -16.64 -3.45 -28.66
CA LEU A 19 -15.61 -4.39 -29.13
C LEU A 19 -15.12 -5.39 -28.06
N ILE A 20 -15.22 -5.04 -26.78
CA ILE A 20 -14.63 -5.84 -25.68
C ILE A 20 -15.68 -6.27 -24.64
N GLY A 21 -16.97 -6.04 -24.91
CA GLY A 21 -18.06 -6.37 -23.99
C GLY A 21 -17.81 -5.79 -22.60
N ASN A 22 -17.87 -6.64 -21.57
CA ASN A 22 -17.63 -6.25 -20.18
C ASN A 22 -16.21 -6.57 -19.68
N ILE A 23 -15.24 -6.85 -20.56
CA ILE A 23 -13.85 -7.16 -20.14
C ILE A 23 -13.28 -6.06 -19.25
N GLY A 24 -13.47 -4.79 -19.62
CA GLY A 24 -12.96 -3.64 -18.84
C GLY A 24 -13.66 -3.40 -17.49
N ALA A 25 -14.70 -4.17 -17.14
CA ALA A 25 -15.38 -4.06 -15.85
C ALA A 25 -14.72 -4.90 -14.74
N ILE A 26 -13.85 -5.84 -15.12
CA ILE A 26 -13.15 -6.76 -14.22
C ILE A 26 -11.65 -6.46 -14.27
N ASP A 27 -11.09 -6.11 -13.11
CA ASP A 27 -9.65 -6.06 -12.92
C ASP A 27 -9.09 -7.50 -12.92
N SER A 28 -8.12 -7.79 -13.79
CA SER A 28 -7.49 -9.12 -13.87
C SER A 28 -6.66 -9.46 -12.63
N ASP A 29 -6.13 -8.44 -11.94
CA ASP A 29 -5.27 -8.60 -10.78
C ASP A 29 -6.06 -8.49 -9.46
N ASP A 30 -7.34 -8.11 -9.51
CA ASP A 30 -8.30 -8.20 -8.40
C ASP A 30 -9.73 -8.52 -8.90
N ALA A 31 -9.87 -9.71 -9.49
CA ALA A 31 -11.15 -10.17 -10.00
C ALA A 31 -12.23 -10.28 -8.90
N PRO A 32 -11.94 -10.84 -7.69
CA PRO A 32 -12.96 -10.91 -6.63
C PRO A 32 -13.39 -9.54 -6.11
N GLY A 33 -12.47 -8.58 -5.92
CA GLY A 33 -12.85 -7.22 -5.52
C GLY A 33 -13.68 -6.52 -6.60
N SER A 34 -13.37 -6.76 -7.88
CA SER A 34 -14.19 -6.27 -8.99
C SER A 34 -15.59 -6.87 -9.02
N ILE A 35 -15.72 -8.16 -8.78
CA ILE A 35 -17.02 -8.84 -8.69
C ILE A 35 -17.83 -8.31 -7.50
N GLN A 36 -17.20 -8.11 -6.34
CA GLN A 36 -17.90 -7.56 -5.18
C GLN A 36 -18.44 -6.15 -5.47
N ARG A 37 -17.62 -5.26 -6.02
CA ARG A 37 -18.05 -3.91 -6.43
C ARG A 37 -19.20 -3.96 -7.43
N LEU A 38 -19.14 -4.84 -8.42
CA LEU A 38 -20.23 -5.00 -9.38
C LEU A 38 -21.48 -5.55 -8.69
N SER A 39 -21.36 -6.44 -7.70
CA SER A 39 -22.51 -6.87 -6.90
C SER A 39 -23.10 -5.71 -6.09
N ASP A 40 -22.26 -4.83 -5.53
CA ASP A 40 -22.71 -3.61 -4.85
C ASP A 40 -23.45 -2.66 -5.83
N ILE A 41 -23.11 -2.68 -7.12
CA ILE A 41 -23.77 -1.86 -8.15
C ILE A 41 -25.03 -2.51 -8.72
N TYR A 42 -25.00 -3.80 -9.05
CA TYR A 42 -26.05 -4.50 -9.82
C TYR A 42 -26.97 -5.38 -8.95
N GLY A 43 -26.59 -5.64 -7.70
CA GLY A 43 -27.39 -6.37 -6.71
C GLY A 43 -26.97 -7.83 -6.55
N GLU A 44 -27.94 -8.66 -6.14
CA GLU A 44 -27.71 -10.07 -5.81
C GLU A 44 -27.35 -10.96 -7.01
N ILE A 45 -27.67 -10.52 -8.23
CA ILE A 45 -27.36 -11.21 -9.47
C ILE A 45 -27.08 -10.21 -10.59
N PHE A 46 -26.04 -10.47 -11.39
CA PHE A 46 -25.77 -9.71 -12.61
C PHE A 46 -25.07 -10.58 -13.66
N GLN A 47 -25.08 -10.12 -14.92
CA GLN A 47 -24.44 -10.82 -16.02
C GLN A 47 -23.34 -9.96 -16.68
N LEU A 48 -22.33 -10.63 -17.21
CA LEU A 48 -21.26 -10.07 -18.01
C LEU A 48 -21.17 -10.82 -19.34
N GLN A 49 -20.93 -10.07 -20.42
CA GLN A 49 -20.70 -10.59 -21.75
C GLN A 49 -19.23 -10.39 -22.12
N ILE A 50 -18.52 -11.49 -22.36
CA ILE A 50 -17.13 -11.46 -22.83
C ILE A 50 -17.11 -11.91 -24.29
N PRO A 51 -16.69 -11.05 -25.24
CA PRO A 51 -16.62 -11.42 -26.65
C PRO A 51 -15.73 -12.65 -26.87
N GLY A 52 -16.19 -13.60 -27.69
CA GLY A 52 -15.47 -14.84 -27.99
C GLY A 52 -15.69 -15.98 -27.00
N ARG A 53 -16.42 -15.76 -25.89
CA ARG A 53 -16.82 -16.82 -24.96
C ARG A 53 -18.20 -17.39 -25.32
N PRO A 54 -18.41 -18.72 -25.30
CA PRO A 54 -19.75 -19.28 -25.34
C PRO A 54 -20.48 -18.98 -24.02
N GLY A 55 -21.73 -18.51 -24.10
CA GLY A 55 -22.57 -18.19 -22.94
C GLY A 55 -22.19 -16.90 -22.20
N ARG A 56 -22.99 -16.58 -21.18
CA ARG A 56 -22.82 -15.40 -20.31
C ARG A 56 -22.05 -15.80 -19.06
N ILE A 57 -21.40 -14.83 -18.42
CA ILE A 57 -20.95 -14.99 -17.04
C ILE A 57 -22.02 -14.39 -16.15
N ILE A 58 -22.63 -15.20 -15.29
CA ILE A 58 -23.64 -14.80 -14.34
C ILE A 58 -23.00 -14.82 -12.96
N VAL A 59 -23.02 -13.71 -12.25
CA VAL A 59 -22.55 -13.62 -10.87
C VAL A 59 -23.76 -13.66 -9.94
N ILE A 60 -23.70 -14.48 -8.91
CA ILE A 60 -24.68 -14.52 -7.81
C ILE A 60 -24.00 -14.29 -6.47
N SER A 61 -24.65 -13.52 -5.59
CA SER A 61 -24.03 -13.02 -4.36
C SER A 61 -24.91 -13.13 -3.11
N SER A 62 -26.19 -13.49 -3.23
CA SER A 62 -27.09 -13.65 -2.07
C SER A 62 -27.16 -15.11 -1.61
N HIS A 63 -27.52 -15.31 -0.33
CA HIS A 63 -27.79 -16.65 0.20
C HIS A 63 -28.87 -17.38 -0.60
N ASP A 64 -29.98 -16.71 -0.92
CA ASP A 64 -31.12 -17.30 -1.64
C ASP A 64 -30.68 -17.89 -3.00
N THR A 65 -29.91 -17.11 -3.78
CA THR A 65 -29.45 -17.52 -5.12
C THR A 65 -28.38 -18.61 -5.05
N ILE A 66 -27.42 -18.50 -4.13
CA ILE A 66 -26.35 -19.49 -3.97
C ILE A 66 -26.87 -20.80 -3.40
N ASN A 67 -27.81 -20.76 -2.45
CA ASN A 67 -28.43 -21.95 -1.89
C ASN A 67 -29.16 -22.76 -2.96
N ASP A 68 -29.88 -22.11 -3.89
CA ASP A 68 -30.51 -22.79 -5.04
C ASP A 68 -29.46 -23.40 -5.99
N CYS A 69 -28.34 -22.70 -6.24
CA CYS A 69 -27.24 -23.22 -7.06
C CYS A 69 -26.39 -24.32 -6.40
N CYS A 70 -26.65 -24.65 -5.13
CA CYS A 70 -26.04 -25.79 -4.46
C CYS A 70 -26.80 -27.11 -4.69
N ASP A 71 -27.89 -27.10 -5.45
CA ASP A 71 -28.59 -28.31 -5.88
C ASP A 71 -27.75 -29.10 -6.92
N GLY A 72 -27.22 -30.25 -6.48
CA GLY A 72 -26.36 -31.11 -7.30
C GLY A 72 -27.07 -31.81 -8.47
N ASP A 73 -28.41 -31.85 -8.46
CA ASP A 73 -29.19 -32.44 -9.56
C ASP A 73 -29.38 -31.45 -10.72
N ARG A 74 -29.14 -30.16 -10.47
CA ARG A 74 -29.30 -29.06 -11.44
C ARG A 74 -27.99 -28.39 -11.80
N PHE A 75 -27.04 -28.32 -10.87
CA PHE A 75 -25.82 -27.56 -11.03
C PHE A 75 -24.59 -28.38 -10.66
N GLU A 76 -23.55 -28.29 -11.49
CA GLU A 76 -22.27 -28.94 -11.24
C GLU A 76 -21.11 -27.94 -11.26
N LYS A 77 -19.97 -28.32 -10.67
CA LYS A 77 -18.76 -27.50 -10.68
C LYS A 77 -18.02 -27.69 -12.02
N PRO A 78 -17.82 -26.63 -12.81
CA PRO A 78 -17.10 -26.71 -14.07
C PRO A 78 -15.58 -26.68 -13.86
N ILE A 79 -14.84 -27.06 -14.90
CA ILE A 79 -13.45 -26.63 -15.08
C ILE A 79 -13.48 -25.30 -15.83
N ASN A 80 -13.07 -24.24 -15.17
CA ASN A 80 -12.98 -22.93 -15.78
C ASN A 80 -11.69 -22.80 -16.62
N ALA A 81 -11.59 -21.74 -17.43
CA ALA A 81 -10.45 -21.51 -18.32
C ALA A 81 -9.09 -21.51 -17.59
N THR A 82 -9.03 -21.03 -16.35
CA THR A 82 -7.80 -21.05 -15.54
C THR A 82 -7.43 -22.46 -15.12
N LEU A 83 -8.39 -23.24 -14.63
CA LEU A 83 -8.17 -24.63 -14.23
C LEU A 83 -7.82 -25.53 -15.43
N GLU A 84 -8.32 -25.19 -16.62
CA GLU A 84 -7.95 -25.84 -17.88
C GLU A 84 -6.46 -25.67 -18.18
N GLU A 85 -5.91 -24.45 -18.02
CA GLU A 85 -4.47 -24.20 -18.20
C GLU A 85 -3.62 -24.85 -17.10
N VAL A 86 -4.11 -24.88 -15.86
CA VAL A 86 -3.46 -25.57 -14.72
C VAL A 86 -3.41 -27.09 -14.93
N ARG A 87 -4.30 -27.65 -15.76
CA ARG A 87 -4.32 -29.08 -16.08
C ARG A 87 -3.02 -29.57 -16.74
N ALA A 88 -2.23 -28.68 -17.35
CA ALA A 88 -0.87 -29.02 -17.79
C ALA A 88 0.05 -29.48 -16.64
N LEU A 89 -0.19 -28.97 -15.43
CA LEU A 89 0.56 -29.31 -14.23
C LEU A 89 -0.09 -30.46 -13.45
N THR A 90 -1.42 -30.45 -13.28
CA THR A 90 -2.14 -31.38 -12.38
C THR A 90 -2.92 -32.48 -13.09
N GLY A 91 -2.95 -32.51 -14.43
CA GLY A 91 -3.62 -33.54 -15.22
C GLY A 91 -5.07 -33.80 -14.79
N ASN A 92 -5.48 -35.07 -14.75
CA ASN A 92 -6.76 -35.50 -14.20
C ASN A 92 -6.73 -35.75 -12.69
N GLY A 93 -5.86 -35.04 -11.95
CA GLY A 93 -5.84 -35.04 -10.49
C GLY A 93 -7.11 -34.44 -9.87
N LEU A 94 -7.28 -34.61 -8.56
CA LEU A 94 -8.52 -34.25 -7.85
C LEU A 94 -9.02 -32.81 -8.08
N PHE A 95 -8.12 -31.87 -8.34
CA PHE A 95 -8.41 -30.44 -8.50
C PHE A 95 -8.87 -30.06 -9.91
N THR A 96 -8.32 -30.70 -10.95
CA THR A 96 -8.52 -30.35 -12.37
C THR A 96 -9.15 -31.48 -13.19
N ALA A 97 -9.74 -32.50 -12.54
CA ALA A 97 -10.45 -33.56 -13.25
C ALA A 97 -11.85 -33.12 -13.69
N TYR A 98 -12.23 -33.40 -14.94
CA TYR A 98 -13.55 -33.06 -15.48
C TYR A 98 -14.66 -33.84 -14.74
N PRO A 99 -15.90 -33.32 -14.73
CA PRO A 99 -17.05 -34.11 -14.31
C PRO A 99 -17.10 -35.46 -15.06
N GLY A 100 -17.24 -36.55 -14.32
CA GLY A 100 -17.34 -37.90 -14.90
C GLY A 100 -16.01 -38.64 -15.14
N GLU A 101 -14.84 -38.01 -14.97
CA GLU A 101 -13.55 -38.72 -15.08
C GLU A 101 -13.44 -39.84 -14.04
N LYS A 102 -13.14 -41.05 -14.50
CA LYS A 102 -13.06 -42.25 -13.65
C LYS A 102 -11.93 -42.14 -12.63
N GLU A 103 -10.80 -41.59 -13.05
CA GLU A 103 -9.58 -41.41 -12.26
C GLU A 103 -9.83 -40.53 -11.04
N TRP A 104 -10.66 -39.49 -11.18
CA TRP A 104 -11.10 -38.67 -10.05
C TRP A 104 -11.83 -39.50 -9.01
N GLY A 105 -12.77 -40.34 -9.46
CA GLY A 105 -13.55 -41.20 -8.56
C GLY A 105 -12.69 -42.22 -7.82
N VAL A 106 -11.71 -42.82 -8.50
CA VAL A 106 -10.71 -43.74 -7.90
C VAL A 106 -9.86 -42.99 -6.86
N ALA A 107 -9.29 -41.85 -7.24
CA ALA A 107 -8.47 -41.02 -6.36
C ALA A 107 -9.23 -40.57 -5.12
N HIS A 108 -10.44 -40.04 -5.30
CA HIS A 108 -11.27 -39.53 -4.22
C HIS A 108 -11.62 -40.64 -3.22
N ARG A 109 -12.10 -41.80 -3.67
CA ARG A 109 -12.48 -42.90 -2.77
C ARG A 109 -11.30 -43.47 -1.99
N LEU A 110 -10.12 -43.54 -2.60
CA LEU A 110 -8.91 -44.04 -1.95
C LEU A 110 -8.35 -43.07 -0.89
N LEU A 111 -8.45 -41.76 -1.13
CA LEU A 111 -7.82 -40.75 -0.28
C LEU A 111 -8.74 -40.18 0.80
N MET A 112 -10.07 -40.21 0.60
CA MET A 112 -11.04 -39.75 1.60
C MET A 112 -10.82 -40.35 3.01
N PRO A 113 -10.55 -41.66 3.16
CA PRO A 113 -10.29 -42.25 4.49
C PRO A 113 -9.02 -41.69 5.17
N VAL A 114 -8.02 -41.28 4.40
CA VAL A 114 -6.75 -40.74 4.92
C VAL A 114 -6.95 -39.35 5.52
N PHE A 115 -7.81 -38.54 4.91
CA PHE A 115 -8.21 -37.25 5.47
C PHE A 115 -9.32 -37.36 6.54
N GLY A 116 -9.76 -38.58 6.87
CA GLY A 116 -10.64 -38.83 7.99
C GLY A 116 -9.98 -38.53 9.34
N PRO A 117 -10.76 -38.38 10.43
CA PRO A 117 -10.25 -37.97 11.75
C PRO A 117 -9.08 -38.81 12.28
N MET A 118 -9.07 -40.12 12.01
CA MET A 118 -7.97 -41.00 12.44
C MET A 118 -6.68 -40.81 11.64
N GLY A 119 -6.77 -40.49 10.35
CA GLY A 119 -5.59 -40.22 9.52
C GLY A 119 -4.94 -38.90 9.90
N ILE A 120 -5.73 -37.84 10.06
CA ILE A 120 -5.26 -36.53 10.54
C ILE A 120 -4.64 -36.61 11.94
N ARG A 121 -5.22 -37.43 12.84
CA ARG A 121 -4.64 -37.71 14.15
C ARG A 121 -3.24 -38.32 14.08
N LYS A 122 -2.96 -39.17 13.09
CA LYS A 122 -1.64 -39.80 12.93
C LYS A 122 -0.58 -38.82 12.43
N MET A 123 -0.99 -37.73 11.78
CA MET A 123 -0.11 -36.69 11.25
C MET A 123 0.25 -35.63 12.31
N PHE A 124 -0.34 -35.68 13.50
CA PHE A 124 -0.18 -34.66 14.55
C PHE A 124 1.30 -34.39 14.90
N ASP A 125 2.10 -35.44 15.08
CA ASP A 125 3.50 -35.30 15.48
C ASP A 125 4.34 -34.64 14.38
N ASP A 126 4.08 -34.98 13.11
CA ASP A 126 4.76 -34.37 11.95
C ASP A 126 4.38 -32.89 11.81
N MET A 127 3.10 -32.55 12.00
CA MET A 127 2.65 -31.16 11.98
C MET A 127 3.30 -30.36 13.13
N MET A 128 3.40 -30.96 14.33
CA MET A 128 4.00 -30.36 15.51
C MET A 128 5.49 -30.06 15.31
N ASP A 129 6.21 -30.98 14.65
CA ASP A 129 7.62 -30.79 14.30
C ASP A 129 7.83 -29.57 13.40
N VAL A 130 7.14 -29.49 12.25
CA VAL A 130 7.30 -28.36 11.32
C VAL A 130 6.91 -27.03 11.98
N THR A 131 5.82 -27.02 12.76
CA THR A 131 5.40 -25.81 13.50
C THR A 131 6.47 -25.37 14.50
N THR A 132 7.06 -26.31 15.23
CA THR A 132 8.12 -26.03 16.21
C THR A 132 9.37 -25.42 15.55
N GLN A 133 9.73 -25.89 14.35
CA GLN A 133 10.87 -25.34 13.59
C GLN A 133 10.65 -23.87 13.23
N MET A 134 9.45 -23.49 12.78
CA MET A 134 9.10 -22.08 12.53
C MET A 134 9.22 -21.23 13.80
N LEU A 135 8.65 -21.69 14.91
CA LEU A 135 8.67 -20.94 16.17
C LEU A 135 10.10 -20.76 16.71
N LEU A 136 10.96 -21.79 16.58
CA LEU A 136 12.37 -21.70 16.95
C LEU A 136 13.14 -20.72 16.05
N ARG A 137 12.81 -20.65 14.75
CA ARG A 137 13.40 -19.65 13.83
C ARG A 137 13.00 -18.23 14.25
N TRP A 138 11.71 -17.98 14.44
CA TRP A 138 11.17 -16.69 14.90
C TRP A 138 11.83 -16.25 16.21
N ASP A 139 11.99 -17.18 17.14
CA ASP A 139 12.59 -16.94 18.43
C ASP A 139 14.06 -16.50 18.36
N ARG A 140 14.83 -17.12 17.45
CA ARG A 140 16.27 -16.83 17.26
C ARG A 140 16.51 -15.47 16.62
N PHE A 141 15.61 -15.00 15.75
CA PHE A 141 15.72 -13.67 15.14
C PHE A 141 15.49 -12.54 16.13
N GLY A 142 14.71 -12.79 17.19
CA GLY A 142 14.48 -11.85 18.27
C GLY A 142 13.46 -10.74 17.94
N PRO A 143 13.11 -9.91 18.94
CA PRO A 143 11.89 -9.10 18.92
C PRO A 143 11.90 -7.90 17.97
N LYS A 144 13.05 -7.55 17.40
CA LYS A 144 13.17 -6.43 16.45
C LYS A 144 13.04 -6.86 15.00
N HIS A 145 13.15 -8.16 14.72
CA HIS A 145 13.13 -8.67 13.36
C HIS A 145 11.72 -8.61 12.77
N GLU A 146 11.62 -8.16 11.52
CA GLU A 146 10.36 -8.10 10.78
C GLU A 146 10.15 -9.40 10.03
N ILE A 147 9.04 -10.08 10.33
CA ILE A 147 8.67 -11.34 9.70
C ILE A 147 7.62 -11.04 8.65
N TYR A 148 7.85 -11.51 7.42
CA TYR A 148 6.85 -11.51 6.36
C TYR A 148 5.83 -12.61 6.67
N CYS A 149 4.67 -12.20 7.21
CA CYS A 149 3.68 -13.07 7.81
C CYS A 149 3.19 -14.15 6.83
N SER A 150 2.80 -13.74 5.62
CA SER A 150 2.31 -14.66 4.60
C SER A 150 3.39 -15.62 4.10
N ASP A 151 4.62 -15.16 3.93
CA ASP A 151 5.72 -15.98 3.39
C ASP A 151 6.13 -17.09 4.36
N ASP A 152 6.25 -16.78 5.65
CA ASP A 152 6.59 -17.78 6.66
C ASP A 152 5.45 -18.79 6.85
N PHE A 153 4.19 -18.36 6.77
CA PHE A 153 3.08 -19.31 6.74
C PHE A 153 3.06 -20.15 5.46
N THR A 154 3.44 -19.61 4.31
CA THR A 154 3.58 -20.40 3.07
C THR A 154 4.67 -21.46 3.23
N ARG A 155 5.82 -21.14 3.85
CA ARG A 155 6.88 -22.12 4.16
C ARG A 155 6.39 -23.20 5.12
N LEU A 156 5.64 -22.79 6.16
CA LEU A 156 5.06 -23.71 7.15
C LEU A 156 4.16 -24.73 6.49
N THR A 157 3.15 -24.26 5.75
CA THR A 157 2.10 -25.13 5.20
C THR A 157 2.65 -26.01 4.08
N PHE A 158 3.64 -25.52 3.32
CA PHE A 158 4.30 -26.28 2.27
C PHE A 158 5.18 -27.41 2.83
N ASP A 159 5.99 -27.14 3.88
CA ASP A 159 6.75 -28.19 4.56
C ASP A 159 5.84 -29.20 5.26
N MET A 160 4.73 -28.72 5.86
CA MET A 160 3.78 -29.57 6.57
C MET A 160 3.08 -30.57 5.63
N ILE A 161 2.54 -30.10 4.50
CA ILE A 161 1.93 -31.03 3.54
C ILE A 161 2.99 -31.97 2.94
N GLY A 162 4.21 -31.50 2.67
CA GLY A 162 5.31 -32.34 2.18
C GLY A 162 5.61 -33.51 3.10
N LEU A 163 5.76 -33.22 4.40
CA LEU A 163 6.08 -34.22 5.40
C LEU A 163 4.89 -35.15 5.68
N CYS A 164 3.70 -34.60 5.96
CA CYS A 164 2.54 -35.40 6.35
C CYS A 164 1.96 -36.21 5.17
N ALA A 165 2.02 -35.69 3.94
CA ALA A 165 1.46 -36.36 2.77
C ALA A 165 2.43 -37.35 2.12
N PHE A 166 3.73 -37.05 2.10
CA PHE A 166 4.69 -37.79 1.28
C PHE A 166 5.92 -38.28 2.05
N GLY A 167 6.05 -37.94 3.34
CA GLY A 167 7.25 -38.22 4.12
C GLY A 167 8.48 -37.45 3.63
N TYR A 168 8.28 -36.34 2.92
CA TYR A 168 9.35 -35.58 2.27
C TYR A 168 9.60 -34.23 2.96
N ARG A 169 10.86 -33.89 3.22
CA ARG A 169 11.25 -32.64 3.87
C ARG A 169 11.87 -31.66 2.87
N PHE A 170 11.13 -30.60 2.54
CA PHE A 170 11.66 -29.50 1.73
C PHE A 170 12.59 -28.55 2.51
N ASN A 171 12.54 -28.58 3.85
CA ASN A 171 13.45 -27.85 4.75
C ASN A 171 13.45 -26.32 4.50
N ASN A 172 12.29 -25.73 4.22
CA ASN A 172 12.15 -24.31 3.87
C ASN A 172 12.56 -23.35 5.00
N PHE A 173 12.70 -23.83 6.25
CA PHE A 173 13.16 -23.02 7.38
C PHE A 173 14.68 -22.94 7.57
N TYR A 174 15.46 -23.71 6.80
CA TYR A 174 16.93 -23.74 6.88
C TYR A 174 17.63 -22.94 5.77
N SER A 175 16.85 -22.28 4.91
CA SER A 175 17.32 -21.41 3.84
C SER A 175 16.56 -20.08 3.88
N ASP A 176 17.21 -19.02 3.40
CA ASP A 176 16.56 -17.73 3.18
C ASP A 176 15.71 -17.75 1.91
N LYS A 177 16.01 -18.62 0.94
CA LYS A 177 15.19 -18.84 -0.26
C LYS A 177 14.18 -19.96 -0.04
N ALA A 178 13.03 -19.89 -0.71
CA ALA A 178 12.10 -21.00 -0.73
C ALA A 178 12.66 -22.15 -1.59
N HIS A 179 12.15 -23.36 -1.40
CA HIS A 179 12.48 -24.48 -2.26
C HIS A 179 12.06 -24.16 -3.71
N PRO A 180 12.86 -24.48 -4.75
CA PRO A 180 12.58 -24.12 -6.14
C PRO A 180 11.17 -24.52 -6.63
N PHE A 181 10.62 -25.62 -6.10
CA PHE A 181 9.26 -26.05 -6.39
C PHE A 181 8.21 -24.97 -6.09
N VAL A 182 8.37 -24.19 -5.02
CA VAL A 182 7.44 -23.10 -4.65
C VAL A 182 7.48 -21.98 -5.69
N GLU A 183 8.68 -21.55 -6.09
CA GLU A 183 8.88 -20.51 -7.11
C GLU A 183 8.31 -20.95 -8.46
N GLN A 184 8.66 -22.17 -8.90
CA GLN A 184 8.17 -22.77 -10.16
C GLN A 184 6.65 -22.89 -10.18
N MET A 185 6.05 -23.31 -9.07
CA MET A 185 4.60 -23.42 -8.94
C MET A 185 3.92 -22.05 -9.08
N VAL A 186 4.39 -21.03 -8.35
CA VAL A 186 3.83 -19.67 -8.45
C VAL A 186 3.92 -19.16 -9.88
N GLU A 187 5.06 -19.35 -10.55
CA GLU A 187 5.21 -18.96 -11.96
C GLU A 187 4.23 -19.69 -12.89
N VAL A 188 4.04 -21.00 -12.71
CA VAL A 188 3.07 -21.78 -13.49
C VAL A 188 1.64 -21.32 -13.24
N LEU A 189 1.25 -21.06 -12.00
CA LEU A 189 -0.11 -20.63 -11.65
C LEU A 189 -0.40 -19.22 -12.19
N VAL A 190 0.55 -18.28 -12.04
CA VAL A 190 0.43 -16.91 -12.56
C VAL A 190 0.32 -16.91 -14.09
N GLU A 191 1.18 -17.66 -14.78
CA GLU A 191 1.11 -17.73 -16.24
C GLU A 191 -0.14 -18.47 -16.72
N SER A 192 -0.59 -19.53 -16.05
CA SER A 192 -1.88 -20.19 -16.35
C SER A 192 -3.07 -19.24 -16.18
N GLY A 193 -3.06 -18.40 -15.15
CA GLY A 193 -4.05 -17.34 -14.95
C GLY A 193 -4.06 -16.33 -16.11
N ARG A 194 -2.88 -15.82 -16.48
CA ARG A 194 -2.73 -14.88 -17.61
C ARG A 194 -3.13 -15.51 -18.94
N ARG A 195 -2.77 -16.77 -19.19
CA ARG A 195 -3.15 -17.49 -20.43
C ARG A 195 -4.66 -17.61 -20.57
N ALA A 196 -5.37 -17.85 -19.47
CA ALA A 196 -6.83 -17.96 -19.45
C ALA A 196 -7.56 -16.66 -19.82
N THR A 197 -6.91 -15.49 -19.70
CA THR A 197 -7.48 -14.19 -20.05
C THR A 197 -7.02 -13.65 -21.42
N ARG A 198 -5.99 -14.25 -22.02
CA ARG A 198 -5.43 -13.84 -23.32
C ARG A 198 -6.18 -14.47 -24.49
N THR A 199 -6.09 -13.84 -25.66
CA THR A 199 -6.61 -14.43 -26.90
C THR A 199 -5.77 -15.63 -27.34
N GLY A 200 -6.36 -16.55 -28.10
CA GLY A 200 -5.65 -17.73 -28.61
C GLY A 200 -4.45 -17.40 -29.52
N ILE A 201 -4.45 -16.23 -30.17
CA ILE A 201 -3.31 -15.76 -30.98
C ILE A 201 -2.18 -15.26 -30.08
N GLU A 202 -2.50 -14.47 -29.06
CA GLU A 202 -1.48 -13.97 -28.11
C GLU A 202 -0.78 -15.12 -27.38
N ASN A 203 -1.54 -16.14 -26.95
CA ASN A 203 -0.96 -17.34 -26.33
C ASN A 203 -0.02 -18.10 -27.28
N LYS A 204 -0.25 -18.08 -28.59
CA LYS A 204 0.65 -18.69 -29.58
C LYS A 204 1.91 -17.87 -29.83
N LEU A 205 1.86 -16.54 -29.69
CA LEU A 205 2.99 -15.65 -29.92
C LEU A 205 3.96 -15.60 -28.73
N ARG A 206 3.49 -15.84 -27.49
CA ARG A 206 4.31 -15.84 -26.27
C ARG A 206 5.09 -17.15 -26.06
N VAL A 207 5.87 -17.56 -27.07
CA VAL A 207 6.64 -18.81 -27.08
C VAL A 207 7.62 -18.95 -25.91
N PHE A 208 8.27 -17.88 -25.48
CA PHE A 208 9.21 -17.93 -24.35
C PHE A 208 8.51 -18.13 -23.01
N ALA A 209 7.36 -17.48 -22.79
CA ALA A 209 6.58 -17.66 -21.57
C ALA A 209 6.03 -19.08 -21.47
N GLU A 210 5.55 -19.64 -22.60
CA GLU A 210 5.11 -21.03 -22.66
C GLU A 210 6.27 -22.01 -22.45
N ALA A 211 7.43 -21.77 -23.06
CA ALA A 211 8.62 -22.60 -22.85
C ALA A 211 9.04 -22.63 -21.36
N ASN A 212 9.05 -21.46 -20.70
CA ASN A 212 9.35 -21.37 -19.27
C ASN A 212 8.32 -22.12 -18.41
N ARG A 213 7.03 -21.97 -18.73
CA ARG A 213 5.95 -22.68 -18.03
C ARG A 213 6.11 -24.20 -18.16
N GLN A 214 6.40 -24.70 -19.36
CA GLN A 214 6.62 -26.14 -19.60
C GLN A 214 7.90 -26.65 -18.93
N GLU A 215 8.97 -25.84 -18.92
CA GLU A 215 10.19 -26.15 -18.18
C GLU A 215 9.87 -26.33 -16.69
N ASN A 216 9.16 -25.37 -16.07
CA ASN A 216 8.74 -25.45 -14.67
C ASN A 216 7.86 -26.68 -14.38
N VAL A 217 6.85 -26.95 -15.22
CA VAL A 217 5.99 -28.14 -15.09
C VAL A 217 6.83 -29.42 -15.08
N ARG A 218 7.77 -29.56 -16.02
CA ARG A 218 8.61 -30.76 -16.12
C ARG A 218 9.57 -30.88 -14.92
N GLN A 219 10.12 -29.79 -14.38
CA GLN A 219 10.94 -29.86 -13.15
C GLN A 219 10.12 -30.28 -11.93
N MET A 220 8.89 -29.74 -11.79
CA MET A 220 7.98 -30.12 -10.71
C MET A 220 7.57 -31.59 -10.81
N HIS A 221 7.22 -32.06 -12.02
CA HIS A 221 6.90 -33.47 -12.27
C HIS A 221 8.08 -34.37 -11.96
N LYS A 222 9.29 -33.98 -12.37
CA LYS A 222 10.53 -34.72 -12.10
C LYS A 222 10.72 -34.95 -10.59
N LEU A 223 10.55 -33.93 -9.76
CA LEU A 223 10.69 -34.09 -8.31
C LEU A 223 9.64 -35.05 -7.73
N CYS A 224 8.38 -34.94 -8.17
CA CYS A 224 7.34 -35.88 -7.74
C CYS A 224 7.65 -37.32 -8.18
N ASP A 225 8.14 -37.51 -9.41
CA ASP A 225 8.55 -38.82 -9.91
C ASP A 225 9.73 -39.38 -9.12
N GLU A 226 10.74 -38.57 -8.77
CA GLU A 226 11.87 -38.97 -7.92
C GLU A 226 11.39 -39.46 -6.54
N ILE A 227 10.45 -38.76 -5.90
CA ILE A 227 9.85 -39.17 -4.61
C ILE A 227 9.06 -40.49 -4.75
N ILE A 228 8.30 -40.65 -5.84
CA ILE A 228 7.56 -41.89 -6.13
C ILE A 228 8.53 -43.05 -6.32
N GLU A 229 9.57 -42.87 -7.12
CA GLU A 229 10.58 -43.88 -7.42
C GLU A 229 11.37 -44.28 -6.17
N GLU A 230 11.75 -43.31 -5.33
CA GLU A 230 12.40 -43.57 -4.05
C GLU A 230 11.49 -44.40 -3.12
N ARG A 231 10.19 -44.07 -3.03
CA ARG A 231 9.23 -44.83 -2.20
C ARG A 231 9.03 -46.25 -2.73
N ILE A 232 9.05 -46.45 -4.05
CA ILE A 232 8.95 -47.78 -4.65
C ILE A 232 10.24 -48.59 -4.43
N ALA A 233 11.40 -47.95 -4.55
CA ALA A 233 12.70 -48.59 -4.32
C ALA A 233 12.92 -48.93 -2.83
N HIS A 234 12.34 -48.14 -1.93
CA HIS A 234 12.43 -48.29 -0.48
C HIS A 234 11.04 -48.30 0.17
N PRO A 235 10.27 -49.40 0.05
CA PRO A 235 8.91 -49.48 0.56
C PRO A 235 8.84 -49.24 2.08
N GLN A 236 7.93 -48.36 2.49
CA GLN A 236 7.67 -48.06 3.90
C GLN A 236 6.23 -48.44 4.27
N PRO A 237 5.90 -49.73 4.43
CA PRO A 237 4.51 -50.18 4.61
C PRO A 237 3.83 -49.60 5.86
N ASP A 238 4.62 -49.24 6.88
CA ASP A 238 4.12 -48.66 8.13
C ASP A 238 3.95 -47.13 8.07
N ALA A 239 4.37 -46.47 6.98
CA ALA A 239 4.18 -45.03 6.82
C ALA A 239 2.68 -44.70 6.73
N LYS A 240 2.27 -43.70 7.51
CA LYS A 240 0.87 -43.30 7.70
C LYS A 240 0.54 -42.03 6.91
N ASP A 241 1.10 -41.92 5.71
CA ASP A 241 1.00 -40.77 4.82
C ASP A 241 -0.01 -40.99 3.68
N LEU A 242 -0.12 -40.04 2.74
CA LEU A 242 -1.00 -40.13 1.57
C LEU A 242 -0.36 -40.94 0.42
N LEU A 243 0.97 -40.98 0.34
CA LEU A 243 1.70 -41.67 -0.72
C LEU A 243 1.45 -43.18 -0.72
N ASN A 244 1.43 -43.81 0.46
CA ASN A 244 1.17 -45.24 0.57
C ASN A 244 -0.21 -45.65 0.00
N PRO A 245 -1.33 -45.03 0.41
CA PRO A 245 -2.63 -45.28 -0.21
C PRO A 245 -2.69 -44.98 -1.71
N MET A 246 -1.94 -44.01 -2.22
CA MET A 246 -1.89 -43.71 -3.66
C MET A 246 -1.18 -44.81 -4.45
N LEU A 247 -0.11 -45.40 -3.91
CA LEU A 247 0.68 -46.45 -4.59
C LEU A 247 0.06 -47.84 -4.45
N GLU A 248 -0.44 -48.16 -3.25
CA GLU A 248 -0.86 -49.53 -2.91
C GLU A 248 -2.37 -49.73 -2.81
N GLY A 249 -3.13 -48.64 -2.68
CA GLY A 249 -4.57 -48.67 -2.52
C GLY A 249 -5.28 -49.24 -3.76
N VAL A 250 -6.21 -50.17 -3.52
CA VAL A 250 -7.11 -50.73 -4.54
C VAL A 250 -8.51 -50.18 -4.28
N ASP A 251 -9.08 -49.49 -5.27
CA ASP A 251 -10.43 -48.97 -5.15
C ASP A 251 -11.44 -50.12 -5.14
N LYS A 252 -12.25 -50.20 -4.09
CA LYS A 252 -13.20 -51.31 -3.88
C LYS A 252 -14.34 -51.32 -4.90
N VAL A 253 -14.62 -50.20 -5.58
CA VAL A 253 -15.69 -50.09 -6.57
C VAL A 253 -15.23 -50.57 -7.95
N THR A 254 -14.04 -50.14 -8.38
CA THR A 254 -13.51 -50.47 -9.72
C THR A 254 -12.55 -51.66 -9.73
N GLY A 255 -11.94 -52.00 -8.60
CA GLY A 255 -10.87 -53.00 -8.51
C GLY A 255 -9.50 -52.50 -8.98
N GLU A 256 -9.38 -51.21 -9.31
CA GLU A 256 -8.17 -50.63 -9.90
C GLU A 256 -7.28 -49.93 -8.87
N LYS A 257 -5.97 -49.88 -9.17
CA LYS A 257 -4.98 -49.03 -8.49
C LYS A 257 -4.79 -47.73 -9.27
N MET A 258 -4.27 -46.68 -8.63
CA MET A 258 -3.86 -45.47 -9.36
C MET A 258 -2.65 -45.79 -10.26
N SER A 259 -2.62 -45.22 -11.47
CA SER A 259 -1.41 -45.23 -12.29
C SER A 259 -0.35 -44.32 -11.66
N LYS A 260 0.94 -44.58 -11.93
CA LYS A 260 2.04 -43.70 -11.46
C LYS A 260 1.82 -42.24 -11.86
N GLU A 261 1.30 -42.02 -13.06
CA GLU A 261 0.97 -40.70 -13.58
C GLU A 261 -0.15 -40.02 -12.76
N LEU A 262 -1.21 -40.76 -12.42
CA LEU A 262 -2.28 -40.26 -11.57
C LEU A 262 -1.80 -39.98 -10.13
N VAL A 263 -0.86 -40.78 -9.61
CA VAL A 263 -0.21 -40.50 -8.32
C VAL A 263 0.54 -39.18 -8.38
N ARG A 264 1.37 -38.94 -9.40
CA ARG A 264 2.08 -37.67 -9.61
C ARG A 264 1.12 -36.48 -9.66
N TYR A 265 0.05 -36.58 -10.46
CA TYR A 265 -0.95 -35.53 -10.58
C TYR A 265 -1.63 -35.18 -9.25
N ASN A 266 -1.92 -36.19 -8.42
CA ASN A 266 -2.48 -35.94 -7.09
C ASN A 266 -1.44 -35.41 -6.09
N MET A 267 -0.17 -35.83 -6.18
CA MET A 267 0.91 -35.24 -5.38
C MET A 267 1.02 -33.73 -5.64
N VAL A 268 1.08 -33.34 -6.92
CA VAL A 268 1.13 -31.93 -7.29
C VAL A 268 -0.15 -31.20 -6.88
N THR A 269 -1.32 -31.84 -7.00
CA THR A 269 -2.59 -31.28 -6.51
C THR A 269 -2.54 -30.90 -5.03
N PHE A 270 -2.03 -31.78 -4.16
CA PHE A 270 -1.93 -31.48 -2.72
C PHE A 270 -0.88 -30.44 -2.41
N LEU A 271 0.26 -30.45 -3.12
CA LEU A 271 1.28 -29.40 -2.97
C LEU A 271 0.73 -28.04 -3.38
N VAL A 272 -0.04 -27.94 -4.47
CA VAL A 272 -0.66 -26.69 -4.92
C VAL A 272 -1.78 -26.24 -3.98
N ALA A 273 -2.77 -27.10 -3.73
CA ALA A 273 -3.98 -26.71 -3.01
C ALA A 273 -3.78 -26.54 -1.49
N GLY A 274 -2.88 -27.33 -0.89
CA GLY A 274 -2.74 -27.45 0.56
C GLY A 274 -1.96 -26.33 1.25
N HIS A 275 -1.11 -25.59 0.52
CA HIS A 275 -0.19 -24.64 1.16
C HIS A 275 -0.66 -23.17 1.09
N GLU A 276 -1.06 -22.68 -0.09
CA GLU A 276 -1.36 -21.25 -0.31
C GLU A 276 -2.65 -20.84 0.41
N THR A 277 -3.68 -21.68 0.39
CA THR A 277 -4.98 -21.38 1.02
C THR A 277 -4.87 -21.33 2.55
N THR A 278 -4.22 -22.32 3.17
CA THR A 278 -4.02 -22.32 4.63
C THR A 278 -3.16 -21.13 5.07
N SER A 279 -2.07 -20.84 4.34
CA SER A 279 -1.18 -19.71 4.67
C SER A 279 -1.85 -18.35 4.50
N GLY A 280 -2.65 -18.17 3.44
CA GLY A 280 -3.49 -16.97 3.26
C GLY A 280 -4.49 -16.79 4.41
N THR A 281 -5.14 -17.87 4.86
CA THR A 281 -6.09 -17.85 5.98
C THR A 281 -5.41 -17.43 7.28
N LEU A 282 -4.23 -18.00 7.59
CA LEU A 282 -3.44 -17.61 8.75
C LEU A 282 -3.02 -16.14 8.67
N GLY A 283 -2.61 -15.66 7.48
CA GLY A 283 -2.29 -14.26 7.25
C GLY A 283 -3.47 -13.32 7.55
N PHE A 284 -4.65 -13.59 6.99
CA PHE A 284 -5.85 -12.80 7.26
C PHE A 284 -6.28 -12.87 8.73
N LEU A 285 -6.24 -14.06 9.34
CA LEU A 285 -6.54 -14.23 10.76
C LEU A 285 -5.63 -13.36 11.64
N PHE A 286 -4.31 -13.41 11.46
CA PHE A 286 -3.40 -12.59 12.25
C PHE A 286 -3.58 -11.10 12.01
N PHE A 287 -3.86 -10.67 10.78
CA PHE A 287 -4.25 -9.28 10.52
C PHE A 287 -5.48 -8.87 11.35
N HIS A 288 -6.55 -9.66 11.30
CA HIS A 288 -7.79 -9.35 12.01
C HIS A 288 -7.64 -9.43 13.53
N LEU A 289 -6.90 -10.41 14.08
CA LEU A 289 -6.62 -10.47 15.51
C LEU A 289 -5.84 -9.22 15.96
N LEU A 290 -4.81 -8.81 15.21
CA LEU A 290 -4.00 -7.64 15.56
C LEU A 290 -4.74 -6.30 15.42
N LYS A 291 -5.77 -6.23 14.58
CA LYS A 291 -6.68 -5.07 14.47
C LYS A 291 -7.82 -5.10 15.49
N ASN A 292 -8.07 -6.23 16.15
CA ASN A 292 -9.12 -6.40 17.16
C ASN A 292 -8.51 -6.93 18.48
N PRO A 293 -7.92 -6.05 19.32
CA PRO A 293 -7.19 -6.46 20.52
C PRO A 293 -8.00 -7.33 21.49
N ASP A 294 -9.30 -7.07 21.65
CA ASP A 294 -10.18 -7.87 22.52
C ASP A 294 -10.29 -9.31 22.04
N THR A 295 -10.41 -9.51 20.73
CA THR A 295 -10.43 -10.84 20.10
C THR A 295 -9.07 -11.54 20.25
N TYR A 296 -7.96 -10.82 20.05
CA TYR A 296 -6.61 -11.35 20.27
C TYR A 296 -6.42 -11.84 21.70
N LEU A 297 -6.78 -11.00 22.68
CA LEU A 297 -6.65 -11.32 24.10
C LEU A 297 -7.54 -12.49 24.49
N ARG A 298 -8.76 -12.59 23.96
CA ARG A 298 -9.66 -13.71 24.20
C ARG A 298 -9.15 -15.02 23.62
N ALA A 299 -8.59 -14.99 22.41
CA ALA A 299 -7.92 -16.16 21.82
C ALA A 299 -6.70 -16.58 22.64
N GLN A 300 -5.89 -15.62 23.10
CA GLN A 300 -4.73 -15.91 23.97
C GLN A 300 -5.16 -16.45 25.34
N GLN A 301 -6.26 -15.96 25.91
CA GLN A 301 -6.81 -16.47 27.17
C GLN A 301 -7.27 -17.92 27.03
N GLU A 302 -7.95 -18.30 25.94
CA GLU A 302 -8.32 -19.69 25.69
C GLU A 302 -7.07 -20.60 25.63
N VAL A 303 -6.01 -20.14 24.98
CA VAL A 303 -4.73 -20.88 24.94
C VAL A 303 -4.16 -21.05 26.34
N ASP A 304 -4.18 -20.00 27.16
CA ASP A 304 -3.67 -20.04 28.52
C ASP A 304 -4.50 -20.99 29.40
N ASP A 305 -5.82 -21.02 29.25
CA ASP A 305 -6.73 -21.88 30.00
C ASP A 305 -6.60 -23.36 29.60
N VAL A 306 -6.42 -23.63 28.30
CA VAL A 306 -6.37 -24.99 27.76
C VAL A 306 -4.98 -25.61 27.89
N LEU A 307 -3.92 -24.85 27.61
CA LEU A 307 -2.54 -25.36 27.55
C LEU A 307 -1.70 -24.98 28.76
N GLY A 308 -1.94 -23.83 29.37
CA GLY A 308 -1.03 -23.25 30.34
C GLY A 308 0.41 -23.19 29.79
N ASP A 309 1.37 -23.68 30.58
CA ASP A 309 2.79 -23.81 30.17
C ASP A 309 3.14 -25.17 29.50
N GLY A 310 2.19 -26.11 29.49
CA GLY A 310 2.40 -27.47 29.01
C GLY A 310 2.53 -27.57 27.48
N PRO A 311 3.01 -28.71 26.97
CA PRO A 311 3.04 -28.96 25.54
C PRO A 311 1.62 -29.10 24.98
N LEU A 312 1.44 -28.71 23.72
CA LEU A 312 0.23 -29.04 22.97
C LEU A 312 0.16 -30.56 22.75
N ASP A 313 -1.02 -31.13 22.95
CA ASP A 313 -1.33 -32.55 22.75
C ASP A 313 -2.64 -32.61 21.98
N ILE A 314 -2.86 -33.71 21.25
CA ILE A 314 -4.05 -33.89 20.42
C ILE A 314 -5.36 -33.75 21.19
N LYS A 315 -5.40 -34.08 22.49
CA LYS A 315 -6.60 -33.92 23.33
C LYS A 315 -7.00 -32.46 23.56
N HIS A 316 -6.10 -31.51 23.29
CA HIS A 316 -6.34 -30.08 23.44
C HIS A 316 -7.01 -29.47 22.21
N ILE A 317 -6.78 -30.00 21.00
CA ILE A 317 -7.31 -29.45 19.74
C ILE A 317 -8.84 -29.23 19.80
N PRO A 318 -9.67 -30.19 20.27
CA PRO A 318 -11.12 -29.98 20.33
C PRO A 318 -11.57 -28.93 21.36
N LYS A 319 -10.69 -28.51 22.28
CA LYS A 319 -10.99 -27.54 23.34
C LYS A 319 -10.68 -26.10 22.94
N LEU A 320 -9.95 -25.89 21.84
CA LEU A 320 -9.59 -24.57 21.31
C LEU A 320 -10.71 -24.02 20.40
N VAL A 321 -11.89 -23.84 21.00
CA VAL A 321 -13.16 -23.54 20.30
C VAL A 321 -13.16 -22.10 19.77
N TYR A 322 -12.66 -21.15 20.54
CA TYR A 322 -12.57 -19.76 20.15
C TYR A 322 -11.58 -19.56 19.00
N ILE A 323 -10.40 -20.19 19.05
CA ILE A 323 -9.44 -20.17 17.93
C ILE A 323 -10.07 -20.75 16.66
N LYS A 324 -10.75 -21.90 16.78
CA LYS A 324 -11.48 -22.50 15.65
C LYS A 324 -12.45 -21.51 15.03
N TYR A 325 -13.27 -20.83 15.84
CA TYR A 325 -14.23 -19.88 15.31
C TYR A 325 -13.62 -18.55 14.86
N ALA A 326 -12.45 -18.16 15.38
CA ALA A 326 -11.69 -17.06 14.83
C ALA A 326 -11.18 -17.38 13.42
N ILE A 327 -10.73 -18.62 13.18
CA ILE A 327 -10.37 -19.11 11.83
C ILE A 327 -11.61 -19.10 10.92
N TYR A 328 -12.77 -19.57 11.40
CA TYR A 328 -14.00 -19.59 10.60
C TYR A 328 -14.48 -18.18 10.26
N GLU A 329 -14.36 -17.25 11.20
CA GLU A 329 -14.65 -15.83 10.96
C GLU A 329 -13.66 -15.22 9.97
N ALA A 330 -12.36 -15.56 10.02
CA ALA A 330 -11.39 -15.12 9.02
C ALA A 330 -11.75 -15.62 7.62
N LEU A 331 -12.13 -16.89 7.49
CA LEU A 331 -12.58 -17.48 6.23
C LEU A 331 -13.88 -16.85 5.71
N ARG A 332 -14.80 -16.45 6.61
CA ARG A 332 -16.02 -15.72 6.25
C ARG A 332 -15.71 -14.29 5.80
N PHE A 333 -14.91 -13.59 6.59
CA PHE A 333 -14.69 -12.15 6.44
C PHE A 333 -13.83 -11.83 5.21
N LEU A 334 -12.74 -12.57 5.02
CA LEU A 334 -11.87 -12.44 3.86
C LEU A 334 -11.05 -13.72 3.70
N GLY A 335 -11.66 -14.74 3.11
CA GLY A 335 -11.01 -16.02 2.85
C GLY A 335 -10.13 -15.99 1.59
N PRO A 336 -9.16 -16.91 1.47
CA PRO A 336 -8.31 -17.03 0.26
C PRO A 336 -9.09 -17.34 -1.03
N ILE A 337 -10.27 -17.96 -0.92
CA ILE A 337 -11.13 -18.26 -2.07
C ILE A 337 -12.29 -17.29 -2.03
N GLY A 338 -12.35 -16.36 -2.99
CA GLY A 338 -13.43 -15.36 -3.09
C GLY A 338 -14.57 -15.76 -4.03
N ILE A 339 -14.34 -16.69 -4.97
CA ILE A 339 -15.30 -17.05 -6.03
C ILE A 339 -15.32 -18.56 -6.24
N ASN A 340 -16.51 -19.14 -6.35
CA ASN A 340 -16.72 -20.53 -6.78
C ASN A 340 -17.54 -20.59 -8.07
N GLY A 341 -17.20 -21.49 -9.00
CA GLY A 341 -17.93 -21.66 -10.26
C GLY A 341 -18.97 -22.79 -10.23
N LYS A 342 -20.08 -22.61 -10.95
CA LYS A 342 -21.15 -23.58 -11.23
C LYS A 342 -21.62 -23.45 -12.68
N HIS A 343 -22.02 -24.54 -13.31
CA HIS A 343 -22.80 -24.54 -14.56
C HIS A 343 -24.14 -25.26 -14.32
N ALA A 344 -25.15 -24.89 -15.08
CA ALA A 344 -26.39 -25.64 -15.13
C ALA A 344 -26.23 -26.88 -16.02
N LEU A 345 -26.75 -28.04 -15.58
CA LEU A 345 -26.73 -29.27 -16.38
C LEU A 345 -27.70 -29.18 -17.58
N GLN A 346 -28.79 -28.43 -17.41
CA GLN A 346 -29.82 -28.17 -18.40
C GLN A 346 -30.37 -26.75 -18.19
N LYS A 347 -31.05 -26.20 -19.21
CA LYS A 347 -31.75 -24.92 -19.09
C LYS A 347 -32.65 -24.91 -17.85
N THR A 348 -32.43 -23.97 -16.95
CA THR A 348 -33.14 -23.91 -15.65
C THR A 348 -33.31 -22.46 -15.17
N LYS A 349 -33.84 -22.26 -13.95
CA LYS A 349 -34.02 -20.94 -13.34
C LYS A 349 -33.38 -20.84 -11.97
N ILE A 350 -32.51 -19.85 -11.75
CA ILE A 350 -31.99 -19.53 -10.42
C ILE A 350 -33.07 -18.82 -9.61
N ALA A 351 -33.28 -19.27 -8.37
CA ALA A 351 -34.28 -18.77 -7.42
C ALA A 351 -35.71 -18.73 -8.01
N GLY A 352 -35.99 -19.60 -8.98
CA GLY A 352 -37.26 -19.65 -9.73
C GLY A 352 -37.52 -18.46 -10.66
N LYS A 353 -36.59 -17.49 -10.76
CA LYS A 353 -36.80 -16.19 -11.43
C LYS A 353 -35.93 -15.99 -12.67
N TYR A 354 -34.64 -16.32 -12.58
CA TYR A 354 -33.62 -15.92 -13.57
C TYR A 354 -33.24 -17.09 -14.47
N GLU A 355 -33.45 -16.96 -15.78
CA GLU A 355 -33.14 -18.02 -16.74
C GLU A 355 -31.63 -18.14 -16.98
N VAL A 356 -31.16 -19.39 -16.91
CA VAL A 356 -29.76 -19.75 -17.16
C VAL A 356 -29.69 -20.94 -18.13
N GLU A 357 -28.74 -20.87 -19.05
CA GLU A 357 -28.46 -21.90 -20.04
C GLU A 357 -27.23 -22.74 -19.62
N PRO A 358 -27.05 -23.98 -20.11
CA PRO A 358 -25.89 -24.81 -19.79
C PRO A 358 -24.53 -24.19 -20.16
N GLU A 359 -24.51 -23.31 -21.16
CA GLU A 359 -23.32 -22.60 -21.61
C GLU A 359 -22.95 -21.42 -20.69
N ASP A 360 -23.88 -20.97 -19.84
CA ASP A 360 -23.61 -19.89 -18.88
C ASP A 360 -22.71 -20.38 -17.73
N ILE A 361 -21.75 -19.54 -17.34
CA ILE A 361 -20.96 -19.77 -16.13
C ILE A 361 -21.57 -18.97 -14.98
N ILE A 362 -21.90 -19.66 -13.91
CA ILE A 362 -22.41 -19.07 -12.69
C ILE A 362 -21.24 -18.94 -11.70
N LEU A 363 -20.85 -17.71 -11.38
CA LEU A 363 -19.86 -17.38 -10.37
C LEU A 363 -20.57 -17.03 -9.06
N MET A 364 -20.38 -17.86 -8.05
CA MET A 364 -20.80 -17.61 -6.68
C MET A 364 -19.78 -16.69 -6.01
N ASN A 365 -20.16 -15.43 -5.82
CA ASN A 365 -19.39 -14.44 -5.07
C ASN A 365 -19.49 -14.76 -3.58
N LEU A 366 -18.41 -15.30 -3.01
CA LEU A 366 -18.40 -15.70 -1.60
C LEU A 366 -18.32 -14.50 -0.67
N SER A 367 -17.71 -13.38 -1.10
CA SER A 367 -17.69 -12.15 -0.30
C SER A 367 -19.12 -11.64 -0.05
N GLY A 368 -19.95 -11.62 -1.11
CA GLY A 368 -21.37 -11.29 -1.00
C GLY A 368 -22.14 -12.27 -0.09
N LEU A 369 -21.98 -13.59 -0.30
CA LEU A 369 -22.63 -14.62 0.51
C LEU A 369 -22.31 -14.49 2.00
N HIS A 370 -21.03 -14.27 2.29
CA HIS A 370 -20.52 -14.23 3.65
C HIS A 370 -20.78 -12.90 4.35
N HIS A 371 -21.25 -11.89 3.63
CA HIS A 371 -21.70 -10.60 4.18
C HIS A 371 -23.19 -10.32 3.97
N ASP A 372 -23.97 -11.30 3.53
CA ASP A 372 -25.41 -11.13 3.32
C ASP A 372 -26.10 -10.83 4.66
N PRO A 373 -26.66 -9.61 4.85
CA PRO A 373 -27.27 -9.23 6.13
C PRO A 373 -28.50 -10.08 6.47
N LYS A 374 -29.13 -10.74 5.49
CA LYS A 374 -30.25 -11.69 5.75
C LYS A 374 -29.80 -12.90 6.58
N VAL A 375 -28.53 -13.27 6.47
CA VAL A 375 -27.94 -14.42 7.18
C VAL A 375 -27.12 -13.96 8.37
N TRP A 376 -26.30 -12.92 8.19
CA TRP A 376 -25.28 -12.53 9.16
C TRP A 376 -25.67 -11.33 10.02
N GLY A 377 -26.82 -10.70 9.74
CA GLY A 377 -27.33 -9.52 10.46
C GLY A 377 -26.66 -8.20 10.03
N ASP A 378 -27.06 -7.10 10.66
CA ASP A 378 -26.55 -5.75 10.34
C ASP A 378 -25.04 -5.58 10.64
N ASP A 379 -24.49 -6.46 11.48
CA ASP A 379 -23.06 -6.52 11.80
C ASP A 379 -22.23 -7.45 10.88
N ALA A 380 -22.76 -7.82 9.72
CA ALA A 380 -22.11 -8.71 8.76
C ALA A 380 -20.67 -8.27 8.40
N HIS A 381 -20.40 -6.96 8.38
CA HIS A 381 -19.08 -6.38 8.09
C HIS A 381 -18.20 -6.16 9.33
N VAL A 382 -18.56 -6.71 10.49
CA VAL A 382 -17.74 -6.70 11.71
C VAL A 382 -17.08 -8.06 11.91
N PHE A 383 -15.77 -8.08 12.13
CA PHE A 383 -15.04 -9.31 12.45
C PHE A 383 -15.37 -9.74 13.89
N ARG A 384 -16.18 -10.79 14.06
CA ARG A 384 -16.67 -11.23 15.37
C ARG A 384 -16.75 -12.77 15.47
N PRO A 385 -15.72 -13.46 15.98
CA PRO A 385 -15.74 -14.91 16.18
C PRO A 385 -16.89 -15.41 17.07
N GLU A 386 -17.37 -14.58 17.99
CA GLU A 386 -18.46 -14.89 18.90
C GLU A 386 -19.77 -15.25 18.19
N ARG A 387 -19.93 -14.87 16.92
CA ARG A 387 -21.14 -15.20 16.13
C ARG A 387 -21.35 -16.69 15.94
N PHE A 388 -20.29 -17.49 16.06
CA PHE A 388 -20.37 -18.94 15.91
C PHE A 388 -20.51 -19.68 17.24
N LEU A 389 -20.34 -19.00 18.37
CA LEU A 389 -20.49 -19.59 19.70
C LEU A 389 -21.97 -19.78 20.06
N ASN A 390 -22.22 -20.56 21.12
CA ASN A 390 -23.54 -20.69 21.75
C ASN A 390 -24.68 -21.08 20.79
N GLY A 391 -24.42 -22.01 19.86
CA GLY A 391 -25.41 -22.46 18.88
C GLY A 391 -25.43 -21.63 17.58
N GLY A 392 -24.61 -20.57 17.48
CA GLY A 392 -24.58 -19.70 16.31
C GLY A 392 -24.22 -20.43 15.01
N TRP A 393 -23.28 -21.38 15.07
CA TRP A 393 -22.93 -22.22 13.92
C TRP A 393 -24.06 -23.17 13.52
N GLU A 394 -24.68 -23.85 14.48
CA GLU A 394 -25.74 -24.84 14.26
C GLU A 394 -27.04 -24.22 13.74
N ASN A 395 -27.29 -22.95 14.06
CA ASN A 395 -28.47 -22.20 13.65
C ASN A 395 -28.34 -21.54 12.26
N LEU A 396 -27.17 -21.63 11.60
CA LEU A 396 -27.00 -21.05 10.27
C LEU A 396 -27.90 -21.75 9.24
N PRO A 397 -28.56 -21.00 8.34
CA PRO A 397 -29.26 -21.59 7.21
C PRO A 397 -28.32 -22.47 6.38
N PRO A 398 -28.84 -23.53 5.72
CA PRO A 398 -28.04 -24.36 4.83
C PRO A 398 -27.29 -23.53 3.79
N ASN A 399 -26.08 -23.96 3.44
CA ASN A 399 -25.26 -23.32 2.40
C ASN A 399 -24.82 -21.87 2.67
N SER A 400 -25.00 -21.36 3.90
CA SER A 400 -24.57 -20.00 4.30
C SER A 400 -23.06 -19.78 4.38
N TRP A 401 -22.29 -20.86 4.50
CA TRP A 401 -20.84 -20.80 4.65
C TRP A 401 -20.16 -21.84 3.74
N LYS A 402 -19.21 -21.39 2.91
CA LYS A 402 -18.71 -22.14 1.73
C LYS A 402 -17.19 -22.01 1.52
N ALA A 403 -16.45 -21.71 2.58
CA ALA A 403 -14.99 -21.54 2.49
C ALA A 403 -14.25 -22.80 2.00
N PHE A 404 -14.80 -23.98 2.24
CA PHE A 404 -14.26 -25.27 1.78
C PHE A 404 -15.02 -25.86 0.57
N GLY A 405 -15.82 -25.06 -0.14
CA GLY A 405 -16.61 -25.52 -1.29
C GLY A 405 -17.89 -26.28 -0.89
N ASP A 406 -18.45 -27.04 -1.84
CA ASP A 406 -19.72 -27.76 -1.70
C ASP A 406 -19.76 -29.11 -2.44
N GLY A 407 -20.71 -29.96 -2.02
CA GLY A 407 -20.99 -31.25 -2.65
C GLY A 407 -19.82 -32.23 -2.58
N MET A 408 -19.77 -33.16 -3.54
CA MET A 408 -18.69 -34.15 -3.65
C MET A 408 -17.31 -33.55 -3.97
N ARG A 409 -17.26 -32.27 -4.36
CA ARG A 409 -16.02 -31.55 -4.66
C ARG A 409 -15.65 -30.55 -3.56
N ALA A 410 -16.27 -30.65 -2.38
CA ALA A 410 -15.80 -29.96 -1.19
C ALA A 410 -14.37 -30.39 -0.85
N CYS A 411 -13.61 -29.49 -0.21
CA CYS A 411 -12.21 -29.71 0.11
C CYS A 411 -12.03 -30.97 0.97
N ILE A 412 -11.41 -31.98 0.37
CA ILE A 412 -11.04 -33.23 1.04
C ILE A 412 -10.08 -33.00 2.21
N GLY A 413 -9.23 -31.97 2.12
CA GLY A 413 -8.24 -31.61 3.13
C GLY A 413 -8.75 -30.71 4.26
N ARG A 414 -10.06 -30.45 4.37
CA ARG A 414 -10.62 -29.52 5.36
C ARG A 414 -10.16 -29.80 6.80
N THR A 415 -10.27 -31.06 7.23
CA THR A 415 -9.89 -31.48 8.60
C THR A 415 -8.39 -31.37 8.86
N PHE A 416 -7.56 -31.60 7.83
CA PHE A 416 -6.11 -31.37 7.88
C PHE A 416 -5.82 -29.89 8.13
N ALA A 417 -6.37 -29.01 7.28
CA ALA A 417 -6.16 -27.57 7.36
C ALA A 417 -6.68 -26.98 8.68
N GLU A 418 -7.84 -27.43 9.18
CA GLU A 418 -8.36 -27.00 10.47
C GLU A 418 -7.41 -27.36 11.62
N GLN A 419 -6.90 -28.60 11.68
CA GLN A 419 -5.96 -29.00 12.74
C GLN A 419 -4.64 -28.23 12.64
N GLU A 420 -4.08 -28.10 11.43
CA GLU A 420 -2.87 -27.32 11.14
C GLU A 420 -3.00 -25.88 11.62
N MET A 421 -4.08 -25.19 11.26
CA MET A 421 -4.30 -23.79 11.65
C MET A 421 -4.50 -23.64 13.16
N ILE A 422 -5.35 -24.48 13.79
CA ILE A 422 -5.63 -24.39 15.23
C ILE A 422 -4.34 -24.59 16.03
N MET A 423 -3.55 -25.61 15.70
CA MET A 423 -2.28 -25.89 16.36
C MET A 423 -1.30 -24.73 16.20
N THR A 424 -1.13 -24.25 14.98
CA THR A 424 -0.19 -23.17 14.66
C THR A 424 -0.53 -21.90 15.44
N VAL A 425 -1.79 -21.48 15.41
CA VAL A 425 -2.25 -20.28 16.12
C VAL A 425 -2.09 -20.47 17.63
N ALA A 426 -2.47 -21.63 18.17
CA ALA A 426 -2.36 -21.89 19.60
C ALA A 426 -0.90 -21.81 20.09
N LEU A 427 0.04 -22.41 19.38
CA LEU A 427 1.45 -22.38 19.76
C LEU A 427 2.06 -20.98 19.61
N ILE A 428 1.69 -20.22 18.57
CA ILE A 428 2.13 -18.83 18.42
C ILE A 428 1.63 -17.99 19.61
N LEU A 429 0.35 -18.06 19.95
CA LEU A 429 -0.24 -17.28 21.05
C LEU A 429 0.23 -17.76 22.43
N GLN A 430 0.61 -19.03 22.57
CA GLN A 430 1.21 -19.56 23.80
C GLN A 430 2.60 -18.97 24.03
N LYS A 431 3.42 -18.85 22.98
CA LYS A 431 4.85 -18.49 23.10
C LYS A 431 5.14 -17.02 22.88
N PHE A 432 4.38 -16.34 22.03
CA PHE A 432 4.68 -15.00 21.56
C PHE A 432 3.57 -14.00 21.82
N GLN A 433 3.98 -12.79 22.16
CA GLN A 433 3.20 -11.59 21.91
C GLN A 433 3.49 -11.16 20.48
N VAL A 434 2.45 -11.03 19.66
CA VAL A 434 2.55 -10.64 18.26
C VAL A 434 2.08 -9.19 18.11
N GLU A 435 2.78 -8.42 17.30
CA GLU A 435 2.41 -7.05 16.94
C GLU A 435 2.64 -6.79 15.45
N LEU A 436 1.91 -5.82 14.88
CA LEU A 436 2.21 -5.35 13.53
C LEU A 436 3.58 -4.66 13.53
N ALA A 437 4.46 -5.03 12.60
CA ALA A 437 5.72 -4.32 12.41
C ALA A 437 5.48 -2.84 12.08
N ASP A 438 4.40 -2.60 11.32
CA ASP A 438 3.83 -1.30 11.08
C ASP A 438 2.38 -1.17 11.65
N PRO A 439 2.18 -0.43 12.77
CA PRO A 439 0.84 -0.17 13.30
C PRO A 439 -0.12 0.51 12.31
N GLY A 440 0.41 1.27 11.34
CA GLY A 440 -0.37 1.99 10.33
C GLY A 440 -0.82 1.13 9.14
N TYR A 441 -0.30 -0.10 9.01
CA TYR A 441 -0.61 -0.99 7.89
C TYR A 441 -2.12 -1.14 7.69
N GLN A 442 -2.56 -0.89 6.46
CA GLN A 442 -3.90 -1.17 5.97
C GLN A 442 -3.84 -2.40 5.09
N LEU A 443 -4.84 -3.28 5.20
CA LEU A 443 -4.84 -4.52 4.45
C LEU A 443 -4.86 -4.23 2.94
N GLN A 444 -3.81 -4.70 2.28
CA GLN A 444 -3.77 -4.82 0.84
C GLN A 444 -3.84 -6.30 0.51
N VAL A 445 -4.59 -6.66 -0.53
CA VAL A 445 -4.74 -8.05 -0.95
C VAL A 445 -3.89 -8.28 -2.19
N SER A 446 -3.11 -9.35 -2.19
CA SER A 446 -2.47 -9.89 -3.39
C SER A 446 -3.33 -11.03 -3.90
N VAL A 447 -3.67 -11.01 -5.19
CA VAL A 447 -4.47 -12.07 -5.82
C VAL A 447 -3.61 -12.79 -6.86
N THR A 448 -3.62 -14.12 -6.78
CA THR A 448 -3.11 -15.03 -7.81
C THR A 448 -4.29 -15.87 -8.32
N ILE A 449 -4.31 -17.17 -8.07
CA ILE A 449 -5.54 -17.99 -8.08
C ILE A 449 -6.31 -17.80 -6.77
N THR A 450 -5.59 -17.55 -5.67
CA THR A 450 -6.14 -17.32 -4.33
C THR A 450 -5.75 -15.93 -3.83
N GLN A 451 -6.32 -15.52 -2.70
CA GLN A 451 -6.09 -14.22 -2.07
C GLN A 451 -5.25 -14.36 -0.80
N LYS A 452 -4.33 -13.42 -0.58
CA LYS A 452 -3.56 -13.31 0.67
C LYS A 452 -3.24 -11.85 1.02
N PRO A 453 -2.93 -11.52 2.28
CA PRO A 453 -2.39 -10.21 2.63
C PRO A 453 -1.09 -9.90 1.86
N LYS A 454 -0.99 -8.72 1.28
CA LYS A 454 0.19 -8.21 0.59
C LYS A 454 1.09 -7.47 1.58
N ASP A 455 2.36 -7.83 1.65
CA ASP A 455 3.38 -7.16 2.47
C ASP A 455 3.03 -7.04 3.98
N LEU A 456 2.22 -7.96 4.51
CA LEU A 456 1.90 -7.99 5.94
C LEU A 456 3.13 -8.42 6.73
N LYS A 457 3.69 -7.48 7.50
CA LYS A 457 4.83 -7.73 8.39
C LYS A 457 4.43 -7.72 9.86
N ILE A 458 4.91 -8.71 10.60
CA ILE A 458 4.72 -8.84 12.04
C ILE A 458 6.05 -8.84 12.79
N LYS A 459 6.01 -8.50 14.08
CA LYS A 459 7.09 -8.71 15.03
C LYS A 459 6.57 -9.62 16.14
N VAL A 460 7.45 -10.46 16.66
CA VAL A 460 7.12 -11.40 17.72
C VAL A 460 8.08 -11.25 18.88
N ARG A 461 7.56 -11.21 20.10
CA ARG A 461 8.35 -11.15 21.33
C ARG A 461 7.93 -12.29 22.24
N ARG A 462 8.88 -13.00 22.84
CA ARG A 462 8.57 -14.02 23.85
C ARG A 462 7.66 -13.44 24.93
N ARG A 463 6.60 -14.17 25.27
CA ARG A 463 5.74 -13.81 26.41
C ARG A 463 6.55 -13.98 27.71
N PRO A 464 6.44 -13.05 28.68
CA PRO A 464 7.11 -13.19 29.96
C PRO A 464 6.76 -14.53 30.63
N GLY A 465 7.76 -15.22 31.16
CA GLY A 465 7.58 -16.51 31.84
C GLY A 465 7.40 -17.73 30.93
N ARG A 466 7.21 -17.55 29.62
CA ARG A 466 7.02 -18.66 28.68
C ARG A 466 8.36 -19.11 28.09
N THR A 467 8.71 -20.38 28.30
CA THR A 467 9.93 -21.01 27.76
C THR A 467 9.67 -21.74 26.44
N MET A 468 10.69 -21.76 25.57
CA MET A 468 10.71 -22.60 24.37
C MET A 468 10.99 -24.07 24.69
N ALA A 469 11.48 -24.37 25.91
CA ALA A 469 11.82 -25.73 26.33
C ALA A 469 10.61 -26.67 26.44
N SER A 470 9.38 -26.13 26.56
CA SER A 470 8.15 -26.94 26.57
C SER A 470 7.56 -27.21 25.19
N LEU A 471 8.24 -26.81 24.10
CA LEU A 471 7.98 -27.34 22.75
C LEU A 471 8.51 -28.79 22.72
N GLY A 472 7.71 -29.72 23.24
CA GLY A 472 8.04 -31.13 23.30
C GLY A 472 8.23 -31.69 21.90
N GLY A 473 9.48 -31.84 21.48
CA GLY A 473 9.80 -32.29 20.12
C GLY A 473 11.24 -32.05 19.67
N VAL A 474 12.25 -32.31 20.51
CA VAL A 474 13.60 -32.66 20.02
C VAL A 474 14.21 -33.66 20.99
N GLY A 475 14.28 -34.93 20.57
CA GLY A 475 15.10 -35.94 21.22
C GLY A 475 16.58 -35.68 20.94
N GLY A 476 17.35 -35.47 22.00
CA GLY A 476 18.81 -35.42 22.01
C GLY A 476 19.32 -35.24 23.44
N ALA A 477 19.95 -36.28 23.99
CA ALA A 477 20.39 -36.39 25.38
C ALA A 477 21.46 -35.34 25.79
N PRO A 478 21.69 -35.11 27.11
CA PRO A 478 22.38 -33.95 27.63
C PRO A 478 23.91 -34.13 27.62
N SER A 479 24.63 -33.08 27.21
CA SER A 479 26.08 -32.99 27.37
C SER A 479 26.47 -31.66 28.01
N SER A 480 27.00 -31.81 29.22
CA SER A 480 27.72 -30.90 30.12
C SER A 480 28.33 -29.61 29.56
N THR A 481 28.15 -28.58 30.40
CA THR A 481 28.85 -27.30 30.56
C THR A 481 30.36 -27.28 30.27
N ASN A 482 30.83 -26.20 29.63
CA ASN A 482 31.76 -25.25 30.27
C ASN A 482 31.83 -23.89 29.54
N PRO A 483 31.86 -22.74 30.27
CA PRO A 483 32.01 -21.39 29.72
C PRO A 483 33.42 -20.80 29.94
N ALA A 484 33.94 -20.14 28.91
CA ALA A 484 35.02 -19.11 28.86
C ALA A 484 35.56 -19.13 27.42
N ALA A 485 35.96 -18.08 26.71
CA ALA A 485 36.18 -16.64 26.88
C ALA A 485 35.93 -16.06 25.44
N ASP A 486 36.05 -14.79 25.05
CA ASP A 486 36.81 -13.65 25.54
C ASP A 486 36.33 -12.42 24.75
N ASP A 487 36.64 -11.25 25.28
CA ASP A 487 36.48 -9.93 24.70
C ASP A 487 36.98 -9.80 23.25
N ARG A 488 36.27 -9.01 22.43
CA ARG A 488 36.88 -8.06 21.47
C ARG A 488 35.91 -7.02 20.93
N LYS A 489 36.27 -5.77 21.21
CA LYS A 489 35.72 -4.50 20.72
C LYS A 489 35.50 -4.47 19.20
N ALA A 490 34.29 -4.14 18.77
CA ALA A 490 34.00 -3.71 17.42
C ALA A 490 34.42 -2.24 17.23
N LYS A 491 35.41 -2.02 16.36
CA LYS A 491 35.79 -0.73 15.82
C LYS A 491 35.06 -0.59 14.47
N VAL A 492 34.18 0.39 14.36
CA VAL A 492 33.43 0.69 13.13
C VAL A 492 34.40 1.23 12.08
N ALA A 493 34.29 0.66 10.88
CA ALA A 493 35.11 0.92 9.71
C ALA A 493 34.86 2.33 9.14
N GLY A 494 35.96 3.07 8.94
CA GLY A 494 36.06 4.19 8.02
C GLY A 494 37.35 4.01 7.21
N ASP A 495 37.24 4.25 5.91
CA ASP A 495 38.30 4.24 4.89
C ASP A 495 39.02 2.91 4.58
N ALA A 496 38.37 2.12 3.73
CA ALA A 496 39.03 1.17 2.84
C ALA A 496 38.94 1.67 1.39
N SER A 497 39.85 2.58 0.99
CA SER A 497 40.16 2.78 -0.44
C SER A 497 41.56 3.36 -0.72
N ALA A 498 42.33 3.79 0.28
CA ALA A 498 43.64 4.42 0.06
C ALA A 498 44.86 3.48 0.13
N ARG A 499 44.69 2.15 0.31
CA ARG A 499 45.82 1.24 0.61
C ARG A 499 46.49 0.56 -0.59
N ASP A 500 45.90 0.57 -1.79
CA ASP A 500 46.41 -0.17 -2.96
C ASP A 500 46.71 0.69 -4.22
N ALA A 501 46.69 2.02 -4.12
CA ALA A 501 46.92 2.90 -5.29
C ALA A 501 48.42 2.98 -5.66
N LYS A 502 48.75 2.73 -6.93
CA LYS A 502 50.13 2.77 -7.44
C LYS A 502 50.58 4.21 -7.75
N PRO A 503 51.83 4.60 -7.45
CA PRO A 503 52.29 5.95 -7.71
C PRO A 503 52.50 6.22 -9.20
N ILE A 504 52.22 7.44 -9.65
CA ILE A 504 52.55 7.96 -10.99
C ILE A 504 53.03 9.42 -10.87
N THR A 505 53.99 9.83 -11.70
CA THR A 505 54.45 11.23 -11.76
C THR A 505 53.87 11.93 -12.99
N VAL A 506 53.32 13.13 -12.82
CA VAL A 506 52.89 13.99 -13.92
C VAL A 506 53.71 15.28 -13.88
N LEU A 507 54.48 15.53 -14.93
CA LEU A 507 55.35 16.70 -15.07
C LEU A 507 54.81 17.63 -16.14
N TYR A 508 54.75 18.93 -15.85
CA TYR A 508 54.29 19.91 -16.82
C TYR A 508 55.25 21.09 -17.02
N GLY A 509 55.32 21.57 -18.25
CA GLY A 509 55.82 22.91 -18.59
C GLY A 509 54.64 23.79 -18.96
N SER A 510 54.52 25.03 -18.46
CA SER A 510 53.44 25.93 -18.88
C SER A 510 53.73 27.39 -18.56
N ASN A 511 53.58 28.28 -19.55
CA ASN A 511 53.57 29.74 -19.31
C ASN A 511 52.14 30.29 -19.18
N ALA A 512 51.19 29.72 -19.94
CA ALA A 512 49.82 30.24 -20.06
C ALA A 512 48.76 29.37 -19.35
N GLY A 513 49.16 28.32 -18.64
CA GLY A 513 48.28 27.50 -17.80
C GLY A 513 47.69 26.25 -18.45
N THR A 514 47.59 26.16 -19.79
CA THR A 514 46.93 25.03 -20.49
C THR A 514 47.50 23.66 -20.10
N CYS A 515 48.82 23.46 -20.22
CA CYS A 515 49.47 22.20 -19.84
C CYS A 515 49.42 21.91 -18.33
N LYS A 516 49.33 22.95 -17.50
CA LYS A 516 49.12 22.80 -16.05
C LYS A 516 47.72 22.28 -15.76
N SER A 517 46.70 22.81 -16.42
CA SER A 517 45.32 22.34 -16.28
C SER A 517 45.16 20.89 -16.72
N TYR A 518 45.85 20.45 -17.78
CA TYR A 518 45.90 19.03 -18.14
C TYR A 518 46.58 18.15 -17.08
N ALA A 519 47.63 18.65 -16.43
CA ALA A 519 48.28 17.91 -15.35
C ALA A 519 47.38 17.78 -14.10
N GLU A 520 46.65 18.83 -13.73
CA GLU A 520 45.66 18.84 -12.64
C GLU A 520 44.45 17.95 -12.95
N ASP A 521 44.04 17.87 -14.22
CA ASP A 521 43.01 16.95 -14.69
C ASP A 521 43.43 15.48 -14.51
N LEU A 522 44.68 15.13 -14.87
CA LEU A 522 45.21 13.79 -14.60
C LEU A 522 45.33 13.51 -13.10
N GLU A 523 45.68 14.50 -12.27
CA GLU A 523 45.76 14.34 -10.81
C GLU A 523 44.41 14.00 -10.19
N THR A 524 43.38 14.74 -10.61
CA THR A 524 42.01 14.56 -10.13
C THR A 524 41.46 13.19 -10.52
N ASN A 525 41.79 12.72 -11.72
CA ASN A 525 41.26 11.47 -12.25
C ASN A 525 42.09 10.22 -11.92
N ALA A 526 43.38 10.36 -11.54
CA ALA A 526 44.28 9.22 -11.29
C ALA A 526 43.71 8.19 -10.30
N ALA A 527 43.06 8.66 -9.24
CA ALA A 527 42.46 7.78 -8.23
C ALA A 527 41.38 6.85 -8.82
N ARG A 528 40.64 7.31 -9.83
CA ARG A 528 39.60 6.50 -10.52
C ARG A 528 40.19 5.33 -11.30
N PHE A 529 41.46 5.42 -11.66
CA PHE A 529 42.20 4.39 -12.39
C PHE A 529 43.14 3.58 -11.49
N GLY A 530 43.06 3.75 -10.16
CA GLY A 530 43.88 3.02 -9.19
C GLY A 530 45.31 3.58 -9.04
N PHE A 531 45.54 4.82 -9.45
CA PHE A 531 46.84 5.49 -9.31
C PHE A 531 46.77 6.68 -8.35
N LYS A 532 47.93 7.00 -7.76
CA LYS A 532 48.15 8.22 -7.00
C LYS A 532 49.13 9.11 -7.77
N ALA A 533 48.61 10.15 -8.40
CA ALA A 533 49.42 11.09 -9.16
C ALA A 533 50.13 12.08 -8.24
N ASN A 534 51.40 12.35 -8.53
CA ASN A 534 52.15 13.47 -7.98
C ASN A 534 52.45 14.44 -9.12
N VAL A 535 51.91 15.66 -9.03
CA VAL A 535 52.10 16.69 -10.06
C VAL A 535 53.27 17.61 -9.71
N GLY A 536 54.14 17.86 -10.68
CA GLY A 536 55.26 18.80 -10.54
C GLY A 536 55.53 19.56 -11.83
N SER A 537 56.31 20.64 -11.72
CA SER A 537 56.88 21.28 -12.91
C SER A 537 58.03 20.45 -13.50
N LEU A 538 58.31 20.59 -14.80
CA LEU A 538 59.45 19.91 -15.40
C LEU A 538 60.78 20.30 -14.73
N ASP A 539 61.00 21.58 -14.45
CA ASP A 539 62.21 22.06 -13.77
C ASP A 539 62.40 21.45 -12.37
N SER A 540 61.31 21.18 -11.62
CA SER A 540 61.40 20.55 -10.29
C SER A 540 61.84 19.09 -10.34
N ALA A 541 61.78 18.43 -11.50
CA ALA A 541 62.21 17.04 -11.68
C ALA A 541 63.61 16.93 -12.31
N THR A 542 64.26 18.06 -12.60
CA THR A 542 65.63 18.09 -13.14
C THR A 542 66.56 17.30 -12.23
N GLU A 543 67.33 16.35 -12.79
CA GLU A 543 68.21 15.41 -12.06
C GLU A 543 67.49 14.42 -11.13
N HIS A 544 66.17 14.49 -10.93
CA HIS A 544 65.43 13.74 -9.89
C HIS A 544 64.25 12.97 -10.48
N ILE A 545 64.43 12.41 -11.67
CA ILE A 545 63.43 11.58 -12.35
C ILE A 545 63.26 10.24 -11.60
N PRO A 546 62.04 9.91 -11.10
CA PRO A 546 61.77 8.62 -10.47
C PRO A 546 61.96 7.46 -11.43
N LYS A 547 62.45 6.32 -10.94
CA LYS A 547 62.72 5.12 -11.76
C LYS A 547 61.78 3.95 -11.48
N ASP A 548 61.04 4.03 -10.38
CA ASP A 548 60.16 2.99 -9.84
C ASP A 548 58.67 3.21 -10.20
N GLN A 549 58.35 4.25 -10.97
CA GLN A 549 56.99 4.61 -11.36
C GLN A 549 56.91 5.22 -12.77
N PRO A 550 55.76 5.08 -13.47
CA PRO A 550 55.56 5.71 -14.78
C PRO A 550 55.52 7.24 -14.70
N ILE A 551 55.90 7.89 -15.80
CA ILE A 551 55.99 9.35 -15.91
C ILE A 551 55.19 9.87 -17.10
N VAL A 552 54.33 10.85 -16.87
CA VAL A 552 53.62 11.58 -17.93
C VAL A 552 54.18 12.99 -18.02
N ILE A 553 54.57 13.41 -19.23
CA ILE A 553 55.14 14.73 -19.49
C ILE A 553 54.17 15.52 -20.38
N ILE A 554 53.76 16.71 -19.93
CA ILE A 554 52.85 17.59 -20.65
C ILE A 554 53.55 18.92 -20.91
N GLU A 555 53.87 19.20 -22.17
CA GLU A 555 54.79 20.30 -22.49
C GLU A 555 54.37 21.08 -23.75
N PRO A 556 54.47 22.43 -23.72
CA PRO A 556 54.25 23.27 -24.88
C PRO A 556 55.56 23.53 -25.65
N SER A 557 55.43 24.00 -26.89
CA SER A 557 56.53 24.61 -27.64
C SER A 557 56.21 26.08 -27.91
N TYR A 558 56.94 27.01 -27.28
CA TYR A 558 56.82 28.46 -27.51
C TYR A 558 57.89 28.93 -28.49
N GLU A 559 57.55 29.12 -29.77
CA GLU A 559 58.52 29.47 -30.83
C GLU A 559 59.76 28.54 -30.85
N GLY A 560 59.56 27.26 -30.53
CA GLY A 560 60.64 26.28 -30.49
C GLY A 560 61.54 26.33 -29.26
N LYS A 561 61.08 27.00 -28.19
CA LYS A 561 61.69 27.03 -26.87
C LYS A 561 60.75 26.43 -25.81
N PRO A 562 61.30 25.83 -24.74
CA PRO A 562 60.49 25.28 -23.65
C PRO A 562 59.81 26.39 -22.85
N ALA A 563 58.80 26.01 -22.07
CA ALA A 563 58.20 26.89 -21.06
C ALA A 563 59.23 27.35 -20.02
N ASP A 564 58.96 28.46 -19.33
CA ASP A 564 59.87 29.03 -18.34
C ASP A 564 60.20 28.05 -17.20
N ASN A 565 59.22 27.25 -16.79
CA ASN A 565 59.35 26.20 -15.78
C ASN A 565 59.76 24.82 -16.35
N ALA A 566 60.31 24.78 -17.57
CA ALA A 566 60.88 23.60 -18.21
C ALA A 566 62.29 23.83 -18.80
N LYS A 567 62.82 25.07 -18.72
CA LYS A 567 64.11 25.43 -19.31
C LYS A 567 65.29 24.65 -18.73
N LYS A 568 65.33 24.48 -17.40
CA LYS A 568 66.42 23.74 -16.74
C LYS A 568 66.34 22.27 -17.12
N PHE A 569 65.12 21.74 -17.16
CA PHE A 569 64.85 20.36 -17.52
C PHE A 569 65.30 20.05 -18.95
N THR A 570 64.90 20.85 -19.94
CA THR A 570 65.30 20.65 -21.33
C THR A 570 66.83 20.74 -21.51
N ALA A 571 67.48 21.74 -20.90
CA ALA A 571 68.94 21.89 -20.97
C ALA A 571 69.67 20.69 -20.32
N TRP A 572 69.13 20.18 -19.21
CA TRP A 572 69.67 18.99 -18.56
C TRP A 572 69.57 17.74 -19.44
N LEU A 573 68.43 17.51 -20.11
CA LEU A 573 68.29 16.40 -21.06
C LEU A 573 69.29 16.52 -22.22
N GLU A 574 69.46 17.72 -22.79
CA GLU A 574 70.38 17.95 -23.90
C GLU A 574 71.84 17.66 -23.52
N ASN A 575 72.27 18.12 -22.34
CA ASN A 575 73.64 17.91 -21.85
C ASN A 575 73.94 16.44 -21.53
N ASN A 576 72.90 15.61 -21.37
CA ASN A 576 73.00 14.21 -20.98
C ASN A 576 72.48 13.26 -22.07
N ALA A 577 72.29 13.74 -23.30
CA ALA A 577 71.62 13.02 -24.38
C ALA A 577 72.28 11.67 -24.76
N ASP A 578 73.57 11.51 -24.52
CA ASP A 578 74.32 10.28 -24.82
C ASP A 578 74.45 9.33 -23.60
N SER A 579 73.90 9.72 -22.45
CA SER A 579 73.88 8.88 -21.25
C SER A 579 72.78 7.81 -21.32
N LYS A 580 72.90 6.73 -20.54
CA LYS A 580 71.84 5.72 -20.33
C LYS A 580 71.13 5.88 -18.97
N MET A 581 71.04 7.11 -18.48
CA MET A 581 70.59 7.35 -17.11
C MET A 581 69.10 7.06 -16.86
N LEU A 582 68.29 7.00 -17.93
CA LEU A 582 66.84 6.73 -17.86
C LEU A 582 66.49 5.28 -18.22
N GLU A 583 67.47 4.38 -18.25
CA GLU A 583 67.23 2.96 -18.48
C GLU A 583 66.24 2.38 -17.47
N GLY A 584 65.18 1.75 -17.98
CA GLY A 584 64.10 1.15 -17.17
C GLY A 584 62.95 2.10 -16.82
N VAL A 585 63.03 3.39 -17.15
CA VAL A 585 61.95 4.35 -16.92
C VAL A 585 60.85 4.19 -17.97
N GLN A 586 59.58 4.12 -17.54
CA GLN A 586 58.43 4.15 -18.43
C GLN A 586 57.86 5.57 -18.54
N TYR A 587 57.63 6.07 -19.76
CA TYR A 587 57.16 7.44 -19.96
C TYR A 587 56.13 7.62 -21.10
N ALA A 588 55.43 8.75 -21.09
CA ALA A 588 54.58 9.23 -22.18
C ALA A 588 54.62 10.76 -22.28
N VAL A 589 54.46 11.31 -23.49
CA VAL A 589 54.52 12.76 -23.75
C VAL A 589 53.25 13.25 -24.44
N PHE A 590 52.69 14.34 -23.94
CA PHE A 590 51.61 15.09 -24.57
C PHE A 590 52.05 16.52 -24.89
N GLY A 591 52.08 16.86 -26.17
CA GLY A 591 52.58 18.13 -26.68
C GLY A 591 51.48 19.13 -27.01
N VAL A 592 51.59 20.36 -26.52
CA VAL A 592 50.71 21.48 -26.89
C VAL A 592 51.45 22.44 -27.83
N GLY A 593 50.89 22.74 -28.99
CA GLY A 593 51.56 23.52 -30.03
C GLY A 593 50.66 24.61 -30.60
N ASN A 594 51.27 25.61 -31.24
CA ASN A 594 50.56 26.59 -32.06
C ASN A 594 51.07 26.51 -33.50
N SER A 595 50.18 26.18 -34.45
CA SER A 595 50.55 26.02 -35.86
C SER A 595 50.96 27.32 -36.55
N ASP A 596 50.77 28.49 -35.93
CA ASP A 596 51.34 29.76 -36.42
C ASP A 596 52.88 29.74 -36.44
N TRP A 597 53.50 28.90 -35.62
CA TRP A 597 54.96 28.71 -35.59
C TRP A 597 55.39 27.50 -36.41
N THR A 598 55.13 27.55 -37.71
CA THR A 598 55.30 26.43 -38.67
C THR A 598 56.65 25.72 -38.60
N HIS A 599 57.75 26.46 -38.44
CA HIS A 599 59.12 25.88 -38.37
C HIS A 599 59.47 25.25 -37.01
N THR A 600 58.69 25.51 -35.97
CA THR A 600 58.97 25.08 -34.59
C THR A 600 57.79 24.38 -33.93
N TYR A 601 56.82 23.96 -34.73
CA TYR A 601 55.58 23.34 -34.29
C TYR A 601 55.86 22.02 -33.56
N HIS A 602 55.45 21.94 -32.29
CA HIS A 602 55.75 20.84 -31.35
C HIS A 602 57.25 20.48 -31.19
N ARG A 603 58.17 21.36 -31.57
CA ARG A 603 59.61 21.08 -31.55
C ARG A 603 60.09 20.56 -30.20
N ILE A 604 59.68 21.20 -29.12
CA ILE A 604 60.15 20.85 -27.78
C ILE A 604 59.59 19.51 -27.28
N PRO A 605 58.27 19.26 -27.23
CA PRO A 605 57.76 17.96 -26.79
C PRO A 605 58.26 16.79 -27.66
N LYS A 606 58.43 16.98 -28.97
CA LYS A 606 59.09 15.97 -29.84
C LYS A 606 60.53 15.70 -29.43
N LYS A 607 61.29 16.76 -29.14
CA LYS A 607 62.67 16.64 -28.67
C LYS A 607 62.76 15.96 -27.30
N THR A 608 61.85 16.27 -26.39
CA THR A 608 61.78 15.62 -25.06
C THR A 608 61.54 14.11 -25.22
N ASP A 609 60.60 13.71 -26.08
CA ASP A 609 60.32 12.30 -26.39
C ASP A 609 61.55 11.59 -27.00
N GLU A 610 62.17 12.18 -28.04
CA GLU A 610 63.38 11.64 -28.67
C GLU A 610 64.55 11.46 -27.68
N LEU A 611 64.77 12.43 -26.79
CA LEU A 611 65.84 12.36 -25.80
C LEU A 611 65.58 11.32 -24.72
N PHE A 612 64.34 11.20 -24.24
CA PHE A 612 63.96 10.16 -23.27
C PHE A 612 64.23 8.76 -23.83
N GLU A 613 63.81 8.51 -25.07
CA GLU A 613 64.06 7.23 -25.76
C GLU A 613 65.56 6.97 -25.95
N LYS A 614 66.33 7.97 -26.43
CA LYS A 614 67.78 7.85 -26.61
C LYS A 614 68.50 7.52 -25.29
N MET A 615 68.04 8.11 -24.18
CA MET A 615 68.59 7.93 -22.83
C MET A 615 68.17 6.62 -22.14
N GLY A 616 67.39 5.75 -22.83
CA GLY A 616 67.06 4.40 -22.39
C GLY A 616 65.66 4.22 -21.79
N ALA A 617 64.80 5.24 -21.81
CA ALA A 617 63.43 5.13 -21.35
C ALA A 617 62.53 4.45 -22.40
N THR A 618 61.47 3.77 -21.96
CA THR A 618 60.52 3.07 -22.82
C THR A 618 59.17 3.77 -22.82
N ARG A 619 58.63 4.05 -24.01
CA ARG A 619 57.32 4.68 -24.16
C ARG A 619 56.19 3.67 -23.89
N PHE A 620 55.19 4.03 -23.08
CA PHE A 620 54.05 3.14 -22.78
C PHE A 620 52.75 3.46 -23.53
N THR A 621 52.63 4.65 -24.12
CA THR A 621 51.54 5.02 -25.06
C THR A 621 52.09 6.00 -26.10
N GLU A 622 51.50 6.08 -27.29
CA GLU A 622 51.96 6.99 -28.35
C GLU A 622 51.91 8.46 -27.91
N THR A 623 52.75 9.31 -28.48
CA THR A 623 52.77 10.74 -28.16
C THR A 623 51.53 11.45 -28.69
N GLY A 624 50.84 12.21 -27.85
CA GLY A 624 49.70 13.03 -28.26
C GLY A 624 50.11 14.47 -28.60
N PHE A 625 49.42 15.09 -29.56
CA PHE A 625 49.68 16.46 -29.98
C PHE A 625 48.39 17.23 -30.23
N VAL A 626 48.31 18.48 -29.74
CA VAL A 626 47.18 19.39 -29.99
C VAL A 626 47.62 20.76 -30.49
N ASN A 627 46.84 21.31 -31.41
CA ASN A 627 46.99 22.68 -31.90
C ASN A 627 46.06 23.62 -31.11
N VAL A 628 46.60 24.65 -30.46
CA VAL A 628 45.78 25.64 -29.72
C VAL A 628 44.82 26.44 -30.59
N LYS A 629 44.95 26.38 -31.92
CA LYS A 629 44.02 26.99 -32.89
C LYS A 629 42.83 26.10 -33.24
N GLU A 630 42.84 24.85 -32.80
CA GLU A 630 41.80 23.84 -33.08
C GLU A 630 41.20 23.32 -31.76
N ASP A 631 40.42 22.25 -31.82
CA ASP A 631 39.91 21.59 -30.62
C ASP A 631 41.07 20.94 -29.85
N ILE A 632 41.34 21.48 -28.66
CA ILE A 632 42.37 20.97 -27.76
C ILE A 632 41.82 19.98 -26.73
N MET A 633 40.50 19.89 -26.56
CA MET A 633 39.88 19.04 -25.53
C MET A 633 39.57 17.65 -26.07
N GLY A 634 38.94 17.52 -27.24
CA GLY A 634 38.60 16.21 -27.80
C GLY A 634 39.81 15.27 -27.99
N PRO A 635 40.93 15.72 -28.59
CA PRO A 635 42.13 14.89 -28.70
C PRO A 635 42.83 14.63 -27.35
N TRP A 636 42.76 15.56 -26.39
CA TRP A 636 43.27 15.34 -25.03
C TRP A 636 42.49 14.23 -24.32
N GLU A 637 41.16 14.29 -24.35
CA GLU A 637 40.29 13.27 -23.76
C GLU A 637 40.58 11.90 -24.35
N SER A 638 40.60 11.80 -25.69
CA SER A 638 40.88 10.55 -26.42
C SER A 638 42.26 9.98 -26.06
N TRP A 639 43.29 10.82 -26.02
CA TRP A 639 44.65 10.39 -25.69
C TRP A 639 44.79 9.97 -24.23
N SER A 640 44.19 10.72 -23.30
CA SER A 640 44.24 10.44 -21.87
C SER A 640 43.54 9.12 -21.53
N GLU A 641 42.42 8.80 -22.19
CA GLU A 641 41.70 7.53 -22.04
C GLU A 641 42.55 6.35 -22.52
N GLN A 642 43.21 6.48 -23.68
CA GLN A 642 44.12 5.46 -24.18
C GLN A 642 45.33 5.28 -23.24
N MET A 643 45.90 6.38 -22.75
CA MET A 643 47.01 6.40 -21.79
C MET A 643 46.65 5.66 -20.49
N TRP A 644 45.48 5.95 -19.91
CA TRP A 644 45.00 5.24 -18.71
C TRP A 644 44.77 3.75 -18.96
N THR A 645 44.27 3.39 -20.14
CA THR A 645 44.09 2.00 -20.54
C THR A 645 45.43 1.26 -20.58
N SER A 646 46.44 1.82 -21.26
CA SER A 646 47.78 1.22 -21.34
C SER A 646 48.46 1.06 -19.97
N LEU A 647 48.33 2.06 -19.08
CA LEU A 647 48.87 1.97 -17.73
C LEU A 647 48.19 0.90 -16.88
N ARG A 648 46.87 0.73 -17.04
CA ARG A 648 46.12 -0.29 -16.30
C ARG A 648 46.52 -1.70 -16.75
N GLU A 649 46.65 -1.92 -18.06
CA GLU A 649 47.12 -3.19 -18.63
C GLU A 649 48.54 -3.52 -18.16
N ALA A 650 49.46 -2.56 -18.22
CA ALA A 650 50.85 -2.76 -17.81
C ALA A 650 51.02 -2.96 -16.29
N SER A 651 50.13 -2.39 -15.48
CA SER A 651 50.21 -2.46 -14.01
C SER A 651 49.42 -3.62 -13.40
N GLY A 652 48.53 -4.30 -14.13
CA GLY A 652 47.70 -5.40 -13.61
C GLY A 652 46.67 -4.98 -12.55
N THR A 653 46.27 -3.70 -12.54
CA THR A 653 45.36 -3.13 -11.53
C THR A 653 43.90 -3.50 -11.82
N THR A 654 43.23 -4.20 -10.89
CA THR A 654 41.85 -4.74 -11.04
C THR A 654 40.73 -3.81 -10.57
N VAL A 655 41.04 -2.57 -10.18
CA VAL A 655 40.03 -1.59 -9.70
C VAL A 655 39.03 -1.26 -10.82
N GLU A 656 37.73 -1.36 -10.54
CA GLU A 656 36.65 -0.94 -11.45
C GLU A 656 36.64 0.58 -11.60
N VAL A 657 36.60 1.08 -12.85
CA VAL A 657 36.48 2.51 -13.13
C VAL A 657 35.12 3.00 -12.65
N LEU A 658 35.12 3.83 -11.60
CA LEU A 658 33.91 4.50 -11.13
C LEU A 658 33.47 5.52 -12.18
N ASP A 659 32.43 5.17 -12.93
CA ASP A 659 31.79 6.06 -13.90
C ASP A 659 30.98 7.12 -13.14
N GLY A 660 31.44 8.37 -13.20
CA GLY A 660 30.94 9.49 -12.40
C GLY A 660 29.60 10.01 -12.91
N THR A 661 28.56 9.18 -12.89
CA THR A 661 27.18 9.62 -13.15
C THR A 661 26.64 10.36 -11.92
N LEU A 662 26.12 11.58 -12.12
CA LEU A 662 25.40 12.33 -11.08
C LEU A 662 24.23 11.49 -10.56
N LYS A 663 24.36 10.91 -9.38
CA LYS A 663 23.27 10.23 -8.67
C LYS A 663 22.53 11.26 -7.81
N ALA A 664 21.47 11.83 -8.36
CA ALA A 664 20.50 12.60 -7.59
C ALA A 664 19.45 11.65 -7.00
N GLU A 665 19.45 11.46 -5.69
CA GLU A 665 18.45 10.65 -4.99
C GLU A 665 17.36 11.56 -4.41
N ILE A 666 16.13 11.47 -4.93
CA ILE A 666 14.97 12.18 -4.37
C ILE A 666 14.43 11.36 -3.20
N LYS A 667 14.71 11.80 -1.97
CA LYS A 667 14.16 11.19 -0.76
C LYS A 667 12.85 11.85 -0.38
N ALA A 668 11.78 11.06 -0.27
CA ALA A 668 10.53 11.55 0.31
C ALA A 668 10.76 11.92 1.80
N PRO A 669 10.31 13.10 2.25
CA PRO A 669 10.52 13.51 3.62
C PRO A 669 9.70 12.65 4.60
N LYS A 670 10.38 12.04 5.58
CA LYS A 670 9.76 11.18 6.61
C LYS A 670 8.81 11.91 7.58
N PHE A 671 8.76 13.25 7.56
CA PHE A 671 8.01 14.01 8.56
C PHE A 671 6.50 13.99 8.38
N ALA A 672 5.99 13.79 7.14
CA ALA A 672 4.54 13.69 6.91
C ALA A 672 3.92 12.56 7.76
N THR A 673 4.70 11.49 7.97
CA THR A 673 4.39 10.35 8.84
C THR A 673 4.21 10.74 10.31
N TYR A 674 4.96 11.74 10.81
CA TYR A 674 4.85 12.23 12.19
C TYR A 674 3.70 13.22 12.39
N LEU A 675 3.27 13.91 11.33
CA LEU A 675 2.23 14.95 11.40
C LEU A 675 0.80 14.44 11.11
N GLY A 676 0.65 13.35 10.36
CA GLY A 676 -0.69 12.82 10.04
C GLY A 676 -0.81 11.30 9.90
N GLY A 677 0.12 10.56 10.49
CA GLY A 677 0.09 9.09 10.49
C GLY A 677 0.76 8.47 9.26
N LYS A 678 1.00 7.15 9.32
CA LYS A 678 1.85 6.42 8.38
C LYS A 678 1.30 6.25 6.95
N ASN A 679 0.11 6.78 6.66
CA ASN A 679 -0.63 6.53 5.39
C ASN A 679 -0.82 7.77 4.50
N ILE A 680 -0.15 8.90 4.78
CA ILE A 680 -0.21 10.07 3.89
C ILE A 680 0.55 9.76 2.59
N SER A 681 -0.15 9.87 1.46
CA SER A 681 0.42 9.76 0.12
C SER A 681 0.07 11.00 -0.71
N TYR A 682 0.46 11.02 -1.97
CA TYR A 682 0.17 12.13 -2.89
C TYR A 682 -1.02 11.80 -3.79
N GLY A 683 -2.10 12.56 -3.66
CA GLY A 683 -3.17 12.61 -4.65
C GLY A 683 -2.90 13.71 -5.68
N GLN A 684 -3.40 13.55 -6.91
CA GLN A 684 -3.30 14.56 -7.96
C GLN A 684 -4.61 15.33 -8.10
N VAL A 685 -4.54 16.66 -8.10
CA VAL A 685 -5.71 17.51 -8.34
C VAL A 685 -6.12 17.40 -9.81
N LYS A 686 -7.38 17.04 -10.08
CA LYS A 686 -7.95 16.94 -11.43
C LYS A 686 -8.81 18.15 -11.77
N VAL A 687 -9.59 18.60 -10.79
CA VAL A 687 -10.49 19.76 -10.91
C VAL A 687 -10.41 20.57 -9.63
N ASN A 688 -10.42 21.90 -9.75
CA ASN A 688 -10.62 22.82 -8.63
C ASN A 688 -11.42 24.02 -9.11
N LYS A 689 -12.73 24.04 -8.85
CA LYS A 689 -13.67 25.04 -9.40
C LYS A 689 -14.48 25.73 -8.31
N ASP A 690 -14.80 27.00 -8.55
CA ASP A 690 -15.72 27.76 -7.71
C ASP A 690 -17.17 27.31 -7.94
N LEU A 691 -17.91 27.16 -6.85
CA LEU A 691 -19.35 26.86 -6.84
C LEU A 691 -20.21 28.09 -6.54
N GLY A 692 -19.58 29.22 -6.20
CA GLY A 692 -20.24 30.46 -5.81
C GLY A 692 -20.19 30.74 -4.30
N GLY A 693 -20.83 31.83 -3.89
CA GLY A 693 -21.01 32.21 -2.49
C GLY A 693 -20.19 33.40 -2.00
N ALA A 694 -19.10 33.81 -2.67
CA ALA A 694 -18.25 34.94 -2.23
C ALA A 694 -19.02 36.28 -2.07
N GLU A 695 -20.04 36.47 -2.91
CA GLU A 695 -20.93 37.63 -2.93
C GLU A 695 -21.90 37.69 -1.73
N VAL A 696 -22.15 36.56 -1.08
CA VAL A 696 -23.18 36.41 -0.04
C VAL A 696 -22.66 35.77 1.24
N GLY A 697 -21.39 35.34 1.27
CA GLY A 697 -20.74 34.59 2.34
C GLY A 697 -19.35 34.09 1.93
N LEU A 698 -18.87 33.02 2.59
CA LEU A 698 -17.62 32.38 2.21
C LEU A 698 -17.76 31.71 0.83
N SER A 699 -16.71 31.85 0.00
CA SER A 699 -16.63 31.15 -1.28
C SER A 699 -16.61 29.64 -1.06
N LYS A 700 -17.33 28.89 -1.90
CA LYS A 700 -17.35 27.42 -1.87
C LYS A 700 -16.64 26.89 -3.10
N LYS A 701 -15.76 25.93 -2.89
CA LYS A 701 -15.05 25.25 -3.98
C LYS A 701 -15.34 23.76 -4.00
N HIS A 702 -15.33 23.22 -5.22
CA HIS A 702 -15.32 21.81 -5.52
C HIS A 702 -13.92 21.42 -6.00
N MET A 703 -13.35 20.37 -5.39
CA MET A 703 -12.08 19.82 -5.85
C MET A 703 -12.21 18.32 -6.09
N GLU A 704 -11.68 17.85 -7.22
CA GLU A 704 -11.52 16.43 -7.53
C GLU A 704 -10.05 16.03 -7.38
N ILE A 705 -9.82 14.94 -6.68
CA ILE A 705 -8.50 14.43 -6.33
C ILE A 705 -8.42 12.98 -6.81
N GLU A 706 -7.55 12.73 -7.78
CA GLU A 706 -7.16 11.39 -8.17
C GLU A 706 -6.30 10.78 -7.06
N LEU A 707 -6.78 9.67 -6.50
CA LEU A 707 -6.14 8.97 -5.39
C LEU A 707 -4.98 8.09 -5.90
N PRO A 708 -3.98 7.81 -5.04
CA PRO A 708 -2.97 6.79 -5.33
C PRO A 708 -3.60 5.45 -5.70
N ALA A 709 -2.96 4.72 -6.62
CA ALA A 709 -3.41 3.37 -7.00
C ALA A 709 -3.54 2.45 -5.77
N GLY A 710 -4.61 1.65 -5.72
CA GLY A 710 -4.93 0.78 -4.58
C GLY A 710 -5.59 1.49 -3.39
N SER A 711 -5.91 2.78 -3.50
CA SER A 711 -6.73 3.47 -2.50
C SER A 711 -8.20 3.05 -2.61
N SER A 712 -8.91 3.01 -1.48
CA SER A 712 -10.35 2.76 -1.41
C SER A 712 -11.04 3.78 -0.50
N TYR A 713 -12.34 4.01 -0.74
CA TYR A 713 -13.22 4.78 0.14
C TYR A 713 -14.67 4.36 -0.10
N ARG A 714 -15.56 4.69 0.85
CA ARG A 714 -17.02 4.57 0.73
C ARG A 714 -17.66 5.96 0.71
N SER A 715 -18.84 6.07 0.09
CA SER A 715 -19.64 7.29 0.23
C SER A 715 -19.90 7.58 1.71
N GLY A 716 -19.60 8.80 2.15
CA GLY A 716 -19.67 9.23 3.56
C GLY A 716 -18.33 9.22 4.31
N ASP A 717 -17.25 8.69 3.72
CA ASP A 717 -15.90 8.76 4.30
C ASP A 717 -15.27 10.16 4.20
N TYR A 718 -14.12 10.33 4.84
CA TYR A 718 -13.35 11.58 4.84
C TYR A 718 -12.12 11.51 3.93
N MET A 719 -11.86 12.63 3.25
CA MET A 719 -10.55 12.96 2.72
C MET A 719 -9.78 13.74 3.78
N VAL A 720 -8.60 13.24 4.17
CA VAL A 720 -7.71 13.92 5.11
C VAL A 720 -6.56 14.53 4.33
N VAL A 721 -6.39 15.85 4.43
CA VAL A 721 -5.37 16.63 3.72
C VAL A 721 -4.38 17.18 4.73
N LEU A 722 -3.08 16.98 4.49
CA LEU A 722 -2.02 17.70 5.20
C LEU A 722 -1.68 18.97 4.41
N PRO A 723 -2.07 20.16 4.88
CA PRO A 723 -1.92 21.39 4.12
C PRO A 723 -0.50 21.96 4.24
N LEU A 724 -0.28 23.13 3.63
CA LEU A 724 0.87 23.99 3.89
C LEU A 724 0.40 25.33 4.45
N ASN A 725 1.24 26.00 5.24
CA ASN A 725 0.94 27.37 5.68
C ASN A 725 0.88 28.34 4.50
N ASN A 726 0.19 29.47 4.69
CA ASN A 726 0.20 30.54 3.70
C ASN A 726 1.57 31.25 3.70
N SER A 727 2.12 31.52 2.51
CA SER A 727 3.44 32.14 2.36
C SER A 727 3.53 33.53 3.02
N ASP A 728 2.43 34.29 3.08
CA ASP A 728 2.41 35.62 3.69
C ASP A 728 2.46 35.53 5.21
N THR A 729 1.82 34.52 5.81
CA THR A 729 1.95 34.23 7.25
C THR A 729 3.39 33.82 7.59
N VAL A 730 4.03 33.02 6.74
CA VAL A 730 5.46 32.64 6.92
C VAL A 730 6.36 33.88 6.83
N LYS A 731 6.16 34.75 5.83
CA LYS A 731 6.91 36.00 5.69
C LYS A 731 6.73 36.93 6.89
N ARG A 732 5.54 36.99 7.50
CA ARG A 732 5.30 37.78 8.73
C ARG A 732 6.17 37.29 9.89
N VAL A 733 6.25 35.97 10.10
CA VAL A 733 7.14 35.38 11.11
C VAL A 733 8.59 35.73 10.81
N MET A 734 9.05 35.51 9.58
CA MET A 734 10.43 35.78 9.19
C MET A 734 10.81 37.24 9.39
N ARG A 735 9.92 38.18 9.01
CA ARG A 735 10.12 39.61 9.26
C ARG A 735 10.20 39.92 10.76
N ARG A 736 9.38 39.29 11.60
CA ARG A 736 9.35 39.55 13.04
C ARG A 736 10.64 39.12 13.77
N PHE A 737 11.31 38.11 13.23
CA PHE A 737 12.55 37.54 13.79
C PHE A 737 13.79 37.85 12.95
N GLU A 738 13.67 38.73 11.94
CA GLU A 738 14.79 39.17 11.08
C GLU A 738 15.51 38.00 10.35
N LEU A 739 14.72 37.03 9.84
CA LEU A 739 15.22 35.81 9.19
C LEU A 739 15.12 35.87 7.66
N SER A 740 16.07 35.26 6.96
CA SER A 740 16.11 35.10 5.50
C SER A 740 15.52 33.74 5.05
N PRO A 741 14.94 33.61 3.84
CA PRO A 741 14.45 32.32 3.33
C PRO A 741 15.51 31.23 3.22
N ASP A 742 16.75 31.66 2.99
CA ASP A 742 17.91 30.78 2.81
C ASP A 742 18.57 30.38 4.14
N ASP A 743 18.11 30.95 5.25
CA ASP A 743 18.64 30.61 6.57
C ASP A 743 18.31 29.16 6.93
N THR A 744 19.32 28.49 7.47
CA THR A 744 19.20 27.11 7.95
C THR A 744 19.32 27.05 9.47
N ILE A 745 18.60 26.13 10.09
CA ILE A 745 18.59 25.90 11.53
C ILE A 745 18.85 24.43 11.84
N SER A 746 19.52 24.17 12.96
CA SER A 746 19.65 22.85 13.56
C SER A 746 18.99 22.88 14.94
N ILE A 747 18.01 21.99 15.16
CA ILE A 747 17.23 21.93 16.40
C ILE A 747 17.61 20.65 17.16
N THR A 748 18.19 20.84 18.35
CA THR A 748 18.58 19.74 19.26
C THR A 748 17.97 19.96 20.65
N GLY A 749 17.84 18.89 21.43
CA GLY A 749 17.38 18.97 22.83
C GLY A 749 15.87 19.21 23.03
N THR A 750 15.04 19.03 22.00
CA THR A 750 13.57 19.10 22.11
C THR A 750 12.94 17.71 22.16
N ASN A 751 11.91 17.55 22.99
CA ASN A 751 11.05 16.35 23.00
C ASN A 751 9.96 16.41 21.92
N LYS A 752 9.86 17.52 21.17
CA LYS A 752 8.89 17.71 20.09
C LYS A 752 9.46 17.15 18.79
N THR A 753 9.14 15.90 18.50
CA THR A 753 9.62 15.18 17.32
C THR A 753 9.34 15.88 15.98
N PHE A 754 8.27 16.68 15.89
CA PHE A 754 7.95 17.46 14.68
C PHE A 754 8.91 18.65 14.42
N LEU A 755 9.65 19.10 15.44
CA LEU A 755 10.69 20.12 15.31
C LEU A 755 12.09 19.53 15.17
N ALA A 756 12.26 18.24 15.46
CA ALA A 756 13.57 17.59 15.38
C ALA A 756 14.08 17.58 13.93
N THR A 757 15.37 17.88 13.76
CA THR A 757 16.04 17.90 12.46
C THR A 757 17.25 16.96 12.51
N GLU A 758 17.31 15.96 11.62
CA GLU A 758 18.47 15.04 11.54
C GLU A 758 19.75 15.77 11.05
N SER A 759 19.59 16.89 10.35
CA SER A 759 20.65 17.77 9.80
C SER A 759 20.17 19.24 9.77
N HIS A 760 20.96 20.16 9.19
CA HIS A 760 20.50 21.55 8.96
C HIS A 760 19.23 21.55 8.07
N ALA A 761 18.18 22.25 8.52
CA ALA A 761 16.92 22.38 7.79
C ALA A 761 16.62 23.85 7.47
N SER A 762 15.95 24.12 6.35
CA SER A 762 15.51 25.48 6.02
C SER A 762 14.46 25.96 7.02
N ILE A 763 14.63 27.19 7.52
CA ILE A 763 13.63 27.83 8.38
C ILE A 763 12.30 27.99 7.64
N TYR A 764 12.36 28.37 6.36
CA TYR A 764 11.17 28.49 5.52
C TYR A 764 10.41 27.17 5.44
N GLU A 765 11.12 26.05 5.22
CA GLU A 765 10.50 24.72 5.18
C GLU A 765 9.81 24.36 6.50
N ILE A 766 10.45 24.63 7.65
CA ILE A 766 9.88 24.34 8.97
C ILE A 766 8.59 25.13 9.19
N LEU A 767 8.64 26.45 8.95
CA LEU A 767 7.48 27.33 9.10
C LEU A 767 6.37 27.00 8.11
N MET A 768 6.71 26.54 6.91
CA MET A 768 5.74 26.20 5.86
C MET A 768 5.05 24.86 6.11
N THR A 769 5.77 23.85 6.63
CA THR A 769 5.33 22.45 6.57
C THR A 769 5.12 21.77 7.93
N ARG A 770 5.59 22.34 9.05
CA ARG A 770 5.68 21.60 10.33
C ARG A 770 4.89 22.19 11.49
N VAL A 771 4.58 23.48 11.47
CA VAL A 771 4.03 24.20 12.64
C VAL A 771 2.75 24.97 12.32
N GLU A 772 1.85 25.10 13.29
CA GLU A 772 0.65 25.95 13.18
C GLU A 772 0.95 27.39 13.57
N LEU A 773 0.97 28.30 12.59
CA LEU A 773 1.27 29.71 12.84
C LEU A 773 0.08 30.52 13.36
N GLY A 774 -1.15 30.08 13.05
CA GLY A 774 -2.41 30.79 13.37
C GLY A 774 -3.15 30.27 14.61
N THR A 775 -2.50 29.54 15.51
CA THR A 775 -3.17 29.01 16.71
C THR A 775 -3.49 30.15 17.69
N PRO A 776 -4.71 30.22 18.26
CA PRO A 776 -5.03 31.18 19.31
C PRO A 776 -4.09 31.06 20.52
N ILE A 777 -3.58 32.20 21.00
CA ILE A 777 -2.69 32.29 22.14
C ILE A 777 -3.41 31.93 23.44
N SER A 778 -2.75 31.19 24.33
CA SER A 778 -3.27 30.85 25.66
C SER A 778 -2.95 31.91 26.72
N GLN A 779 -3.73 31.96 27.81
CA GLN A 779 -3.43 32.80 28.99
C GLN A 779 -2.00 32.57 29.53
N LYS A 780 -1.54 31.32 29.56
CA LYS A 780 -0.19 30.98 30.04
C LYS A 780 0.89 31.56 29.11
N GLN A 781 0.68 31.49 27.80
CA GLN A 781 1.60 32.08 26.83
C GLN A 781 1.60 33.61 26.92
N LEU A 782 0.44 34.25 27.12
CA LEU A 782 0.38 35.70 27.35
C LEU A 782 1.19 36.12 28.58
N LYS A 783 1.09 35.39 29.70
CA LYS A 783 1.91 35.64 30.89
C LYS A 783 3.40 35.48 30.60
N MET A 784 3.79 34.43 29.87
CA MET A 784 5.18 34.24 29.44
C MET A 784 5.69 35.39 28.56
N LEU A 785 4.87 35.89 27.62
CA LEU A 785 5.23 37.07 26.82
C LEU A 785 5.36 38.32 27.70
N ALA A 786 4.50 38.48 28.70
CA ALA A 786 4.59 39.57 29.67
C ALA A 786 5.91 39.49 30.46
N ASP A 787 6.34 38.30 30.88
CA ASP A 787 7.58 38.09 31.65
C ASP A 787 8.86 38.53 30.91
N VAL A 788 8.87 38.44 29.58
CA VAL A 788 9.99 38.84 28.72
C VAL A 788 9.85 40.26 28.14
N THR A 789 8.80 40.98 28.54
CA THR A 789 8.53 42.37 28.13
C THR A 789 9.03 43.33 29.21
N PRO A 790 9.64 44.48 28.85
CA PRO A 790 10.08 45.51 29.80
C PRO A 790 8.97 45.90 30.80
N GLU A 791 9.35 46.14 32.05
CA GLU A 791 8.41 46.35 33.18
C GLU A 791 7.43 47.50 32.94
N ASP A 792 7.90 48.59 32.30
CA ASP A 792 7.10 49.77 31.94
C ASP A 792 6.05 49.51 30.83
N LYS A 793 6.15 48.37 30.15
CA LYS A 793 5.26 47.95 29.05
C LYS A 793 4.52 46.64 29.33
N ARG A 794 4.79 45.97 30.45
CA ARG A 794 4.24 44.65 30.78
C ARG A 794 2.74 44.67 31.14
N ALA A 795 2.23 45.80 31.61
CA ALA A 795 0.87 45.92 32.16
C ALA A 795 -0.23 45.52 31.16
N SER A 796 -0.10 45.90 29.87
CA SER A 796 -1.10 45.57 28.84
C SER A 796 -1.19 44.07 28.55
N LEU A 797 -0.06 43.36 28.54
CA LEU A 797 -0.03 41.91 28.33
C LEU A 797 -0.59 41.15 29.54
N LEU A 798 -0.35 41.64 30.76
CA LEU A 798 -0.93 41.08 31.98
C LEU A 798 -2.45 41.31 32.04
N GLU A 799 -2.93 42.46 31.57
CA GLU A 799 -4.35 42.73 31.42
C GLU A 799 -4.99 41.75 30.41
N PHE A 800 -4.37 41.54 29.25
CA PHE A 800 -4.83 40.55 28.26
C PHE A 800 -4.84 39.12 28.82
N ALA A 801 -3.92 38.81 29.75
CA ALA A 801 -3.85 37.53 30.43
C ALA A 801 -4.84 37.38 31.61
N SER A 802 -5.53 38.46 32.01
CA SER A 802 -6.58 38.40 33.03
C SER A 802 -7.77 37.57 32.54
N ASP A 803 -8.45 36.88 33.45
CA ASP A 803 -9.51 35.94 33.06
C ASP A 803 -10.69 36.64 32.35
N GLU A 804 -11.03 37.84 32.83
CA GLU A 804 -12.11 38.67 32.28
C GLU A 804 -11.80 39.12 30.84
N VAL A 805 -10.65 39.75 30.62
CA VAL A 805 -10.27 40.27 29.28
C VAL A 805 -9.97 39.14 28.31
N TYR A 806 -9.33 38.06 28.78
CA TYR A 806 -9.02 36.92 27.92
C TYR A 806 -10.29 36.28 27.34
N LYS A 807 -11.33 36.08 28.16
CA LYS A 807 -12.62 35.51 27.73
C LYS A 807 -13.43 36.49 26.90
N ALA A 808 -13.44 37.77 27.25
CA ALA A 808 -14.26 38.78 26.58
C ALA A 808 -13.67 39.28 25.26
N LYS A 809 -12.33 39.33 25.13
CA LYS A 809 -11.64 39.99 24.01
C LYS A 809 -10.64 39.08 23.28
N VAL A 810 -9.78 38.36 23.99
CA VAL A 810 -8.68 37.60 23.35
C VAL A 810 -9.18 36.34 22.62
N ILE A 811 -9.97 35.49 23.29
CA ILE A 811 -10.52 34.28 22.68
C ILE A 811 -11.42 34.61 21.48
N PRO A 812 -12.41 35.53 21.58
CA PRO A 812 -13.31 35.83 20.47
C PRO A 812 -12.58 36.46 19.27
N SER A 813 -11.56 37.28 19.49
CA SER A 813 -10.73 37.86 18.42
C SER A 813 -9.68 36.91 17.85
N ARG A 814 -9.50 35.71 18.44
CA ARG A 814 -8.56 34.67 17.99
C ARG A 814 -7.11 35.14 17.78
N TYR A 815 -6.61 36.01 18.66
CA TYR A 815 -5.21 36.46 18.60
C TYR A 815 -4.24 35.28 18.59
N SER A 816 -3.32 35.24 17.63
CA SER A 816 -2.18 34.30 17.63
C SER A 816 -0.99 34.87 18.41
N ILE A 817 0.01 34.02 18.68
CA ILE A 817 1.29 34.48 19.28
C ILE A 817 1.94 35.54 18.39
N LEU A 818 1.89 35.34 17.07
CA LEU A 818 2.46 36.29 16.11
C LEU A 818 1.74 37.64 16.15
N ASP A 819 0.41 37.64 16.21
CA ASP A 819 -0.37 38.89 16.27
C ASP A 819 -0.01 39.70 17.52
N VAL A 820 0.09 39.05 18.69
CA VAL A 820 0.50 39.71 19.94
C VAL A 820 1.94 40.25 19.84
N LEU A 821 2.86 39.49 19.24
CA LEU A 821 4.25 39.93 19.06
C LEU A 821 4.40 41.10 18.08
N GLU A 822 3.50 41.23 17.11
CA GLU A 822 3.42 42.37 16.19
C GLU A 822 2.80 43.61 16.85
N ASP A 823 1.78 43.43 17.68
CA ASP A 823 1.16 44.53 18.45
C ASP A 823 2.05 45.03 19.60
N HIS A 824 2.95 44.18 20.10
CA HIS A 824 3.91 44.47 21.15
C HIS A 824 5.37 44.25 20.68
N PRO A 825 5.93 45.14 19.83
CA PRO A 825 7.28 45.02 19.30
C PRO A 825 8.39 45.06 20.37
N GLU A 826 8.09 45.61 21.55
CA GLU A 826 8.93 45.63 22.75
C GLU A 826 9.16 44.23 23.36
N CYS A 827 8.27 43.27 23.09
CA CYS A 827 8.41 41.89 23.56
C CYS A 827 9.49 41.17 22.74
N LYS A 828 10.70 41.02 23.29
CA LYS A 828 11.84 40.40 22.61
C LYS A 828 11.93 38.89 22.88
N LEU A 829 10.92 38.15 22.41
CA LEU A 829 10.93 36.68 22.50
C LEU A 829 12.00 36.08 21.56
N PRO A 830 12.88 35.16 22.03
CA PRO A 830 13.80 34.46 21.14
C PRO A 830 13.08 33.51 20.17
N PHE A 831 13.57 33.39 18.93
CA PHE A 831 12.94 32.53 17.91
C PHE A 831 12.83 31.05 18.31
N ALA A 832 13.83 30.51 19.00
CA ALA A 832 13.80 29.13 19.51
C ALA A 832 12.63 28.91 20.49
N VAL A 833 12.35 29.89 21.35
CA VAL A 833 11.21 29.84 22.29
C VAL A 833 9.90 29.97 21.53
N TYR A 834 9.82 30.86 20.52
CA TYR A 834 8.65 30.96 19.66
C TYR A 834 8.31 29.62 19.00
N LEU A 835 9.28 28.94 18.37
CA LEU A 835 9.09 27.62 17.77
C LEU A 835 8.60 26.59 18.79
N ASP A 836 9.16 26.59 20.01
CA ASP A 836 8.73 25.68 21.07
C ASP A 836 7.34 26.04 21.63
N LEU A 837 6.78 27.21 21.37
CA LEU A 837 5.39 27.50 21.72
C LEU A 837 4.37 27.02 20.67
N LEU A 838 4.82 26.69 19.46
CA LEU A 838 3.94 26.28 18.37
C LEU A 838 3.48 24.82 18.51
N LYS A 839 2.33 24.56 17.89
CA LYS A 839 1.76 23.22 17.72
C LYS A 839 2.20 22.63 16.38
N PRO A 840 2.23 21.29 16.23
CA PRO A 840 2.45 20.66 14.94
C PRO A 840 1.35 21.01 13.95
N LEU A 841 1.70 21.18 12.68
CA LEU A 841 0.76 21.39 11.58
C LEU A 841 -0.18 20.18 11.47
N SER A 842 -1.48 20.40 11.63
CA SER A 842 -2.46 19.31 11.72
C SER A 842 -3.09 18.98 10.36
N PRO A 843 -3.36 17.70 10.04
CA PRO A 843 -4.19 17.36 8.90
C PRO A 843 -5.63 17.84 9.09
N ARG A 844 -6.28 18.28 8.01
CA ARG A 844 -7.70 18.70 7.99
C ARG A 844 -8.55 17.68 7.25
N GLN A 845 -9.77 17.52 7.72
CA GLN A 845 -10.69 16.48 7.30
C GLN A 845 -11.82 17.12 6.51
N TYR A 846 -12.18 16.53 5.39
CA TYR A 846 -13.25 16.98 4.50
C TYR A 846 -14.13 15.79 4.15
N SER A 847 -15.45 15.91 4.30
CA SER A 847 -16.38 14.87 3.87
C SER A 847 -16.29 14.69 2.35
N ILE A 848 -16.11 13.44 1.90
CA ILE A 848 -16.01 13.13 0.47
C ILE A 848 -17.37 13.36 -0.18
N SER A 849 -17.39 14.10 -1.29
CA SER A 849 -18.60 14.53 -2.00
C SER A 849 -18.92 13.73 -3.26
N SER A 850 -18.31 12.57 -3.42
CA SER A 850 -18.50 11.65 -4.55
C SER A 850 -18.74 10.22 -4.09
N SER A 851 -19.28 9.40 -5.00
CA SER A 851 -19.34 7.96 -4.83
C SER A 851 -18.15 7.27 -5.52
N PRO A 852 -17.53 6.25 -4.89
CA PRO A 852 -16.51 5.43 -5.52
C PRO A 852 -17.08 4.59 -6.67
N LEU A 853 -18.40 4.37 -6.71
CA LEU A 853 -19.08 3.62 -7.77
C LEU A 853 -19.19 4.41 -9.08
N ALA A 854 -19.16 5.74 -9.00
CA ALA A 854 -19.29 6.62 -10.17
C ALA A 854 -17.94 7.08 -10.74
N ASN A 855 -16.87 7.06 -9.95
CA ASN A 855 -15.59 7.73 -10.25
C ASN A 855 -14.41 6.74 -10.19
N VAL A 856 -14.48 5.68 -10.98
CA VAL A 856 -13.45 4.64 -11.08
C VAL A 856 -12.94 4.52 -12.51
N ASP A 857 -11.62 4.59 -12.66
CA ASP A 857 -10.90 4.25 -13.88
C ASP A 857 -9.99 3.04 -13.64
N PHE A 858 -9.73 2.27 -14.70
CA PHE A 858 -8.76 1.18 -14.69
C PHE A 858 -7.56 1.57 -15.54
N VAL A 859 -6.37 1.46 -14.97
CA VAL A 859 -5.11 1.90 -15.58
C VAL A 859 -4.07 0.80 -15.48
N GLN A 860 -3.14 0.78 -16.43
CA GLN A 860 -1.99 -0.11 -16.39
C GLN A 860 -0.92 0.46 -15.43
N ALA A 861 -0.52 -0.33 -14.45
CA ALA A 861 0.61 -0.06 -13.57
C ALA A 861 1.94 -0.36 -14.29
N PRO A 862 3.08 0.18 -13.80
CA PRO A 862 4.39 -0.04 -14.42
C PRO A 862 4.82 -1.51 -14.52
N ASP A 863 4.26 -2.39 -13.70
CA ASP A 863 4.53 -3.84 -13.70
C ASP A 863 3.62 -4.62 -14.67
N GLY A 864 2.76 -3.93 -15.43
CA GLY A 864 1.80 -4.51 -16.37
C GLY A 864 0.51 -5.04 -15.72
N SER A 865 0.32 -4.83 -14.41
CA SER A 865 -0.95 -5.10 -13.75
C SER A 865 -1.98 -4.02 -14.07
N THR A 866 -3.26 -4.36 -14.12
CA THR A 866 -4.33 -3.35 -14.12
C THR A 866 -4.59 -2.98 -12.66
N VAL A 867 -4.68 -1.69 -12.36
CA VAL A 867 -4.97 -1.21 -11.00
C VAL A 867 -6.13 -0.23 -11.02
N GLN A 868 -6.96 -0.33 -9.99
CA GLN A 868 -8.02 0.62 -9.74
C GLN A 868 -7.46 2.01 -9.44
N ARG A 869 -8.00 3.02 -10.12
CA ARG A 869 -7.73 4.43 -9.89
C ARG A 869 -9.04 5.14 -9.57
N LEU A 870 -9.16 5.60 -8.33
CA LEU A 870 -10.34 6.30 -7.85
C LEU A 870 -10.13 7.82 -7.89
N THR A 871 -11.17 8.55 -8.27
CA THR A 871 -11.23 9.99 -8.06
C THR A 871 -12.22 10.29 -6.95
N ALA A 872 -11.77 11.01 -5.93
CA ALA A 872 -12.59 11.48 -4.82
C ALA A 872 -12.76 13.00 -4.91
N SER A 873 -13.99 13.48 -4.75
CA SER A 873 -14.27 14.91 -4.70
C SER A 873 -14.47 15.40 -3.27
N ILE A 874 -14.15 16.66 -3.01
CA ILE A 874 -14.47 17.36 -1.76
C ILE A 874 -15.13 18.70 -2.04
N THR A 875 -16.00 19.13 -1.13
CA THR A 875 -16.61 20.47 -1.15
C THR A 875 -16.25 21.21 0.13
N TYR A 876 -15.73 22.43 0.03
CA TYR A 876 -15.23 23.16 1.19
C TYR A 876 -15.44 24.67 1.08
N ASP A 877 -15.54 25.32 2.24
CA ASP A 877 -15.55 26.78 2.35
C ASP A 877 -14.11 27.33 2.35
N VAL A 878 -13.88 28.39 1.58
CA VAL A 878 -12.60 29.11 1.53
C VAL A 878 -12.61 30.20 2.59
N HIS A 879 -11.78 30.03 3.62
CA HIS A 879 -11.63 31.00 4.71
C HIS A 879 -10.50 31.97 4.38
N ASP A 880 -10.84 33.03 3.65
CA ASP A 880 -9.95 34.15 3.34
C ASP A 880 -10.69 35.46 3.60
N GLU A 881 -10.61 35.96 4.84
CA GLU A 881 -11.42 37.07 5.33
C GLU A 881 -10.63 38.01 6.25
N ALA A 882 -11.20 39.15 6.63
CA ALA A 882 -10.56 40.06 7.58
C ALA A 882 -10.35 39.35 8.93
N ALA A 883 -9.16 39.47 9.51
CA ALA A 883 -8.87 38.85 10.79
C ALA A 883 -9.63 39.57 11.91
N TRP A 884 -10.13 38.81 12.88
CA TRP A 884 -10.82 39.38 14.04
C TRP A 884 -9.85 40.03 15.05
N SER A 885 -8.54 39.85 14.85
CA SER A 885 -7.45 40.36 15.70
C SER A 885 -6.92 41.74 15.27
N GLY A 886 -7.72 42.57 14.61
CA GLY A 886 -7.39 43.97 14.31
C GLY A 886 -7.72 44.41 12.87
N GLU A 887 -7.81 45.72 12.64
CA GLU A 887 -8.42 46.31 11.43
C GLU A 887 -7.58 46.18 10.14
N ASN A 888 -6.30 45.79 10.22
CA ASN A 888 -5.38 45.70 9.07
C ASN A 888 -4.79 44.29 8.83
N ARG A 889 -5.39 43.24 9.41
CA ARG A 889 -4.93 41.85 9.26
C ARG A 889 -5.93 41.03 8.44
N ARG A 890 -5.42 40.06 7.68
CA ARG A 890 -6.23 39.08 6.94
C ARG A 890 -6.01 37.69 7.53
N PHE A 891 -7.08 36.93 7.70
CA PHE A 891 -7.07 35.56 8.18
C PHE A 891 -7.12 34.61 6.99
N HIS A 892 -6.10 33.75 6.90
CA HIS A 892 -6.04 32.69 5.92
C HIS A 892 -6.22 31.34 6.63
N GLY A 893 -7.35 30.68 6.38
CA GLY A 893 -7.55 29.31 6.81
C GLY A 893 -6.52 28.41 6.14
N VAL A 894 -5.67 27.77 6.95
CA VAL A 894 -4.47 27.04 6.47
C VAL A 894 -4.82 26.04 5.37
N ALA A 895 -5.76 25.13 5.62
CA ALA A 895 -6.11 24.10 4.65
C ALA A 895 -7.00 24.60 3.50
N SER A 896 -7.99 25.45 3.79
CA SER A 896 -8.94 25.90 2.77
C SER A 896 -8.30 26.84 1.74
N THR A 897 -7.39 27.74 2.16
CA THR A 897 -6.63 28.59 1.23
C THR A 897 -5.53 27.81 0.50
N TYR A 898 -4.90 26.84 1.16
CA TYR A 898 -3.97 25.91 0.51
C TYR A 898 -4.67 25.16 -0.64
N LEU A 899 -5.83 24.54 -0.37
CA LEU A 899 -6.61 23.83 -1.38
C LEU A 899 -7.12 24.78 -2.47
N ALA A 900 -7.61 25.96 -2.11
CA ALA A 900 -8.12 26.94 -3.07
C ALA A 900 -7.05 27.44 -4.06
N SER A 901 -5.77 27.37 -3.67
CA SER A 901 -4.61 27.76 -4.49
C SER A 901 -4.02 26.66 -5.37
N ARG A 902 -4.53 25.41 -5.27
CA ARG A 902 -4.00 24.29 -6.08
C ARG A 902 -4.60 24.31 -7.48
N GLU A 903 -3.75 24.11 -8.48
CA GLU A 903 -4.17 23.99 -9.88
C GLU A 903 -4.27 22.51 -10.30
N PRO A 904 -5.09 22.19 -11.32
CA PRO A 904 -5.10 20.86 -11.94
C PRO A 904 -3.69 20.39 -12.33
N GLY A 905 -3.35 19.15 -12.01
CA GLY A 905 -2.05 18.54 -12.22
C GLY A 905 -1.12 18.57 -11.00
N GLU A 906 -1.35 19.49 -10.05
CA GLU A 906 -0.57 19.55 -8.81
C GLU A 906 -0.84 18.36 -7.88
N LYS A 907 0.15 18.04 -7.04
CA LYS A 907 0.04 16.97 -6.04
C LYS A 907 -0.24 17.55 -4.66
N ILE A 908 -1.16 16.93 -3.94
CA ILE A 908 -1.47 17.25 -2.54
C ILE A 908 -1.22 16.04 -1.64
N LYS A 909 -0.82 16.30 -0.39
CA LYS A 909 -0.64 15.26 0.62
C LYS A 909 -2.00 14.90 1.20
N CYS A 910 -2.50 13.71 0.91
CA CYS A 910 -3.81 13.27 1.38
C CYS A 910 -3.91 11.74 1.58
N PHE A 911 -4.95 11.32 2.29
CA PHE A 911 -5.39 9.93 2.40
C PHE A 911 -6.88 9.86 2.71
N THR A 912 -7.50 8.73 2.42
CA THR A 912 -8.91 8.46 2.77
C THR A 912 -8.99 7.87 4.17
N ARG A 913 -10.03 8.24 4.91
CA ARG A 913 -10.28 7.73 6.26
C ARG A 913 -11.74 7.34 6.42
N PRO A 914 -12.02 6.10 6.87
CA PRO A 914 -13.37 5.69 7.21
C PRO A 914 -14.01 6.61 8.25
N THR A 915 -15.33 6.76 8.17
CA THR A 915 -16.09 7.41 9.24
C THR A 915 -16.23 6.51 10.47
N ASN A 916 -16.08 7.08 11.66
CA ASN A 916 -16.25 6.35 12.94
C ASN A 916 -17.73 6.22 13.36
N ILE A 917 -18.62 6.89 12.63
CA ILE A 917 -20.06 6.89 12.83
C ILE A 917 -20.64 6.18 11.59
N ASN A 918 -21.74 5.43 11.71
CA ASN A 918 -22.37 4.70 10.59
C ASN A 918 -23.03 5.66 9.56
N PHE A 919 -22.26 6.61 9.04
CA PHE A 919 -22.62 7.63 8.06
C PHE A 919 -22.47 7.09 6.63
N HIS A 920 -23.12 5.96 6.38
CA HIS A 920 -23.20 5.32 5.08
C HIS A 920 -24.66 5.09 4.70
N LEU A 921 -24.91 5.02 3.39
CA LEU A 921 -26.22 4.62 2.87
C LEU A 921 -26.65 3.26 3.43
N PRO A 922 -27.96 3.03 3.63
CA PRO A 922 -28.48 1.71 3.94
C PRO A 922 -28.06 0.69 2.86
N THR A 923 -27.75 -0.54 3.29
CA THR A 923 -27.39 -1.64 2.38
C THR A 923 -28.52 -1.98 1.41
N ASP A 924 -29.77 -1.87 1.86
CA ASP A 924 -30.96 -2.00 1.01
C ASP A 924 -31.28 -0.64 0.34
N PRO A 925 -31.14 -0.52 -1.00
CA PRO A 925 -31.40 0.73 -1.72
C PRO A 925 -32.89 1.14 -1.73
N THR A 926 -33.80 0.26 -1.31
CA THR A 926 -35.23 0.56 -1.15
C THR A 926 -35.56 1.25 0.16
N THR A 927 -34.62 1.26 1.12
CA THR A 927 -34.78 1.98 2.39
C THR A 927 -34.87 3.48 2.13
N PRO A 928 -35.92 4.17 2.63
CA PRO A 928 -36.03 5.62 2.49
C PRO A 928 -34.92 6.36 3.22
N ILE A 929 -34.51 7.51 2.68
CA ILE A 929 -33.52 8.37 3.33
C ILE A 929 -33.96 9.82 3.42
N ILE A 930 -33.60 10.48 4.52
CA ILE A 930 -33.83 11.91 4.75
C ILE A 930 -32.47 12.55 4.97
N MET A 931 -32.08 13.48 4.10
CA MET A 931 -30.80 14.18 4.14
C MET A 931 -31.04 15.64 4.52
N ILE A 932 -30.36 16.11 5.56
CA ILE A 932 -30.49 17.47 6.08
C ILE A 932 -29.12 18.11 6.11
N CYS A 933 -28.95 19.18 5.35
CA CYS A 933 -27.67 19.87 5.27
C CYS A 933 -27.79 21.37 5.07
N ALA A 934 -26.69 22.08 5.32
CA ALA A 934 -26.57 23.50 4.99
C ALA A 934 -25.15 23.84 4.54
N GLY A 935 -25.03 24.73 3.55
CA GLY A 935 -23.74 25.14 2.99
C GLY A 935 -22.89 23.97 2.50
N SER A 936 -21.63 23.92 2.91
CA SER A 936 -20.67 22.85 2.58
C SER A 936 -21.07 21.47 3.14
N GLY A 937 -22.01 21.40 4.11
CA GLY A 937 -22.58 20.14 4.59
C GLY A 937 -23.35 19.33 3.53
N LEU A 938 -23.59 19.90 2.34
CA LEU A 938 -24.10 19.14 1.20
C LEU A 938 -23.11 18.08 0.70
N ALA A 939 -21.81 18.21 1.02
CA ALA A 939 -20.74 17.35 0.53
C ALA A 939 -21.08 15.84 0.56
N PRO A 940 -21.25 15.18 1.72
CA PRO A 940 -21.49 13.75 1.73
C PRO A 940 -22.86 13.36 1.15
N MET A 941 -23.85 14.27 1.21
CA MET A 941 -25.18 14.06 0.62
C MET A 941 -25.10 13.98 -0.90
N ARG A 942 -24.24 14.80 -1.53
CA ARG A 942 -23.95 14.70 -2.97
C ARG A 942 -23.39 13.32 -3.31
N GLY A 943 -22.45 12.81 -2.50
CA GLY A 943 -21.92 11.45 -2.66
C GLY A 943 -23.01 10.37 -2.59
N PHE A 944 -23.91 10.47 -1.60
CA PHE A 944 -25.06 9.57 -1.48
C PHE A 944 -26.02 9.63 -2.68
N ILE A 945 -26.34 10.83 -3.17
CA ILE A 945 -27.24 11.00 -4.31
C ILE A 945 -26.57 10.46 -5.58
N GLN A 946 -25.27 10.72 -5.79
CA GLN A 946 -24.50 10.17 -6.91
C GLN A 946 -24.47 8.64 -6.87
N GLU A 947 -24.27 8.04 -5.69
CA GLU A 947 -24.29 6.58 -5.51
C GLU A 947 -25.67 6.00 -5.87
N ARG A 948 -26.74 6.61 -5.37
CA ARG A 948 -28.12 6.20 -5.66
C ARG A 948 -28.47 6.35 -7.14
N ALA A 949 -28.04 7.43 -7.78
CA ALA A 949 -28.22 7.64 -9.22
C ALA A 949 -27.51 6.53 -10.02
N THR A 950 -26.28 6.20 -9.62
CA THR A 950 -25.49 5.12 -10.23
C THR A 950 -26.19 3.77 -10.09
N ILE A 951 -26.66 3.43 -8.90
CA ILE A 951 -27.40 2.19 -8.61
C ILE A 951 -28.72 2.14 -9.41
N LYS A 952 -29.50 3.23 -9.42
CA LYS A 952 -30.77 3.29 -10.16
C LYS A 952 -30.57 3.05 -11.65
N LYS A 953 -29.59 3.75 -12.24
CA LYS A 953 -29.25 3.62 -13.67
C LYS A 953 -28.76 2.22 -14.01
N ALA A 954 -27.94 1.62 -13.13
CA ALA A 954 -27.35 0.30 -13.35
C ALA A 954 -28.36 -0.85 -13.22
N ARG A 955 -29.24 -0.80 -12.21
CA ARG A 955 -30.16 -1.90 -11.90
C ARG A 955 -31.52 -1.80 -12.60
N ASN A 956 -31.83 -0.64 -13.20
CA ASN A 956 -33.21 -0.27 -13.54
C ASN A 956 -34.19 -0.50 -12.36
N ALA A 957 -33.68 -0.33 -11.13
CA ALA A 957 -34.38 -0.71 -9.91
C ALA A 957 -35.18 0.44 -9.31
N THR A 958 -36.25 0.09 -8.61
CA THR A 958 -36.95 1.01 -7.72
C THR A 958 -36.04 1.29 -6.52
N ILE A 959 -35.67 2.55 -6.35
CA ILE A 959 -34.97 3.05 -5.16
C ILE A 959 -35.99 3.62 -4.17
N GLY A 960 -35.68 3.53 -2.88
CA GLY A 960 -36.51 4.12 -1.82
C GLY A 960 -36.65 5.63 -1.99
N PRO A 961 -37.68 6.29 -1.47
CA PRO A 961 -37.78 7.74 -1.52
C PRO A 961 -36.60 8.41 -0.78
N ALA A 962 -36.07 9.48 -1.36
CA ALA A 962 -35.00 10.27 -0.76
C ALA A 962 -35.38 11.74 -0.75
N ILE A 963 -35.31 12.39 0.41
CA ILE A 963 -35.56 13.83 0.56
C ILE A 963 -34.27 14.54 0.94
N LEU A 964 -33.93 15.63 0.26
CA LEU A 964 -32.81 16.51 0.60
C LEU A 964 -33.32 17.88 1.06
N TYR A 965 -33.25 18.19 2.35
CA TYR A 965 -33.35 19.56 2.85
C TYR A 965 -32.00 20.25 2.77
N PHE A 966 -31.88 21.23 1.88
CA PHE A 966 -30.63 21.94 1.65
C PHE A 966 -30.76 23.44 1.97
N GLY A 967 -30.09 23.87 3.03
CA GLY A 967 -30.04 25.25 3.48
C GLY A 967 -28.92 26.09 2.84
N CYS A 968 -29.27 27.21 2.22
CA CYS A 968 -28.33 28.21 1.72
C CYS A 968 -28.88 29.64 1.93
N ARG A 969 -28.13 30.69 1.52
CA ARG A 969 -28.55 32.08 1.73
C ARG A 969 -29.42 32.56 0.57
N HIS A 970 -29.03 32.28 -0.67
CA HIS A 970 -29.52 32.89 -1.88
C HIS A 970 -29.61 31.89 -3.02
N HIS A 971 -30.81 31.76 -3.61
CA HIS A 971 -31.09 30.81 -4.69
C HIS A 971 -30.08 30.82 -5.86
N GLU A 972 -29.71 32.01 -6.35
CA GLU A 972 -28.81 32.10 -7.52
C GLU A 972 -27.32 32.13 -7.17
N LYS A 973 -26.93 32.42 -5.91
CA LYS A 973 -25.55 32.78 -5.57
C LYS A 973 -24.80 31.72 -4.76
N ASP A 974 -25.49 30.95 -3.93
CA ASP A 974 -24.86 29.91 -3.09
C ASP A 974 -25.68 28.61 -2.99
N PHE A 975 -26.63 28.39 -3.91
CA PHE A 975 -27.27 27.10 -4.14
C PHE A 975 -26.38 26.19 -4.97
N ILE A 976 -25.31 25.70 -4.35
CA ILE A 976 -24.26 24.91 -4.98
C ILE A 976 -24.81 23.60 -5.58
N TYR A 977 -24.24 23.17 -6.72
CA TYR A 977 -24.65 21.98 -7.49
C TYR A 977 -26.11 21.98 -7.98
N SER A 978 -26.73 23.14 -8.16
CA SER A 978 -28.14 23.28 -8.55
C SER A 978 -28.51 22.50 -9.83
N GLU A 979 -27.68 22.56 -10.87
CA GLU A 979 -27.92 21.84 -12.14
C GLU A 979 -27.89 20.32 -11.96
N GLU A 980 -26.88 19.81 -11.23
CA GLU A 980 -26.72 18.37 -10.97
C GLU A 980 -27.85 17.84 -10.08
N LEU A 981 -28.24 18.61 -9.05
CA LEU A 981 -29.36 18.28 -8.19
C LEU A 981 -30.69 18.27 -8.96
N ALA A 982 -30.91 19.24 -9.86
CA ALA A 982 -32.11 19.28 -10.70
C ALA A 982 -32.17 18.10 -11.67
N GLN A 983 -31.03 17.67 -12.23
CA GLN A 983 -30.95 16.47 -13.05
C GLN A 983 -31.35 15.22 -12.25
N TRP A 984 -30.75 15.00 -11.08
CA TRP A 984 -31.07 13.84 -10.25
C TRP A 984 -32.49 13.86 -9.71
N GLU A 985 -33.08 15.04 -9.50
CA GLU A 985 -34.49 15.18 -9.15
C GLU A 985 -35.41 14.79 -10.32
N ALA A 986 -35.11 15.23 -11.55
CA ALA A 986 -35.84 14.84 -12.76
C ALA A 986 -35.74 13.33 -13.04
N GLU A 987 -34.60 12.73 -12.74
CA GLU A 987 -34.38 11.28 -12.80
C GLU A 987 -35.09 10.52 -11.66
N GLY A 988 -35.71 11.21 -10.70
CA GLY A 988 -36.39 10.63 -9.55
C GLY A 988 -35.45 9.93 -8.56
N VAL A 989 -34.21 10.42 -8.43
CA VAL A 989 -33.19 9.91 -7.49
C VAL A 989 -33.37 10.48 -6.09
N VAL A 990 -33.75 11.77 -6.03
CA VAL A 990 -33.91 12.56 -4.82
C VAL A 990 -35.02 13.60 -5.04
N SER A 991 -35.69 14.03 -3.98
CA SER A 991 -36.58 15.18 -3.99
C SER A 991 -35.94 16.32 -3.21
N VAL A 992 -35.65 17.43 -3.89
CA VAL A 992 -34.84 18.52 -3.36
C VAL A 992 -35.74 19.56 -2.71
N ARG A 993 -35.36 19.98 -1.50
CA ARG A 993 -36.07 20.92 -0.65
C ARG A 993 -35.15 22.08 -0.30
N GLY A 994 -34.95 22.98 -1.28
CA GLY A 994 -34.16 24.20 -1.10
C GLY A 994 -34.74 25.11 0.00
N CYS A 995 -33.90 25.54 0.94
CA CYS A 995 -34.25 26.41 2.05
C CYS A 995 -33.37 27.67 2.02
N PHE A 996 -33.93 28.77 1.53
CA PHE A 996 -33.19 30.01 1.29
C PHE A 996 -33.41 31.01 2.42
N SER A 997 -32.36 31.26 3.21
CA SER A 997 -32.46 32.07 4.44
C SER A 997 -32.45 33.58 4.22
N LYS A 998 -32.08 34.07 3.02
CA LYS A 998 -32.06 35.49 2.67
C LYS A 998 -32.90 35.80 1.43
N VAL A 999 -32.59 35.19 0.29
CA VAL A 999 -33.27 35.44 -1.00
C VAL A 999 -33.76 34.12 -1.58
N ALA A 1000 -35.08 33.95 -1.56
CA ALA A 1000 -35.79 32.80 -2.14
C ALA A 1000 -36.13 33.06 -3.63
N PRO A 1001 -36.35 32.01 -4.43
CA PRO A 1001 -36.87 32.16 -5.78
C PRO A 1001 -38.25 32.81 -5.78
N GLU A 1002 -38.65 33.38 -6.91
CA GLU A 1002 -39.93 34.08 -7.05
C GLU A 1002 -41.10 33.18 -6.61
N GLY A 1003 -42.07 33.76 -5.88
CA GLY A 1003 -43.21 33.03 -5.30
C GLY A 1003 -42.92 32.21 -4.04
N HIS A 1004 -41.68 32.18 -3.53
CA HIS A 1004 -41.31 31.44 -2.32
C HIS A 1004 -40.92 32.37 -1.17
N LYS A 1005 -41.19 31.95 0.08
CA LYS A 1005 -40.78 32.68 1.29
C LYS A 1005 -39.35 32.34 1.69
N ALA A 1006 -38.63 33.32 2.22
CA ALA A 1006 -37.35 33.06 2.88
C ALA A 1006 -37.59 32.21 4.15
N GLN A 1007 -36.88 31.10 4.27
CA GLN A 1007 -37.07 30.12 5.34
C GLN A 1007 -35.81 29.29 5.58
N ARG A 1008 -35.63 28.80 6.81
CA ARG A 1008 -34.55 27.88 7.19
C ARG A 1008 -35.05 26.44 7.12
N VAL A 1009 -34.12 25.49 7.21
CA VAL A 1009 -34.43 24.06 7.16
C VAL A 1009 -35.48 23.64 8.21
N PRO A 1010 -35.37 24.00 9.50
CA PRO A 1010 -36.38 23.64 10.50
C PRO A 1010 -37.78 24.18 10.18
N ASP A 1011 -37.88 25.37 9.58
CA ASP A 1011 -39.16 25.97 9.20
C ASP A 1011 -39.86 25.12 8.14
N ARG A 1012 -39.11 24.71 7.12
CA ARG A 1012 -39.64 23.84 6.05
C ARG A 1012 -39.98 22.43 6.56
N MET A 1013 -39.15 21.88 7.44
CA MET A 1013 -39.45 20.60 8.11
C MET A 1013 -40.78 20.66 8.87
N TRP A 1014 -41.08 21.79 9.53
CA TRP A 1014 -42.35 21.96 10.24
C TRP A 1014 -43.54 22.04 9.28
N ASP A 1015 -43.39 22.75 8.17
CA ASP A 1015 -44.42 22.85 7.13
C ASP A 1015 -44.72 21.47 6.51
N GLU A 1016 -43.69 20.64 6.31
CA GLU A 1016 -43.77 19.31 5.69
C GLU A 1016 -43.82 18.15 6.72
N ARG A 1017 -44.06 18.45 8.00
CA ARG A 1017 -43.90 17.50 9.13
C ARG A 1017 -44.66 16.17 9.01
N LYS A 1018 -45.81 16.15 8.32
CA LYS A 1018 -46.61 14.93 8.13
C LYS A 1018 -45.88 13.90 7.26
N GLU A 1019 -45.25 14.35 6.18
CA GLU A 1019 -44.44 13.50 5.29
C GLU A 1019 -43.20 12.98 6.04
N LEU A 1020 -42.55 13.85 6.83
CA LEU A 1020 -41.41 13.46 7.67
C LEU A 1020 -41.78 12.43 8.73
N ALA A 1021 -42.93 12.59 9.40
CA ALA A 1021 -43.42 11.65 10.40
C ALA A 1021 -43.75 10.27 9.78
N GLU A 1022 -44.36 10.23 8.60
CA GLU A 1022 -44.65 8.98 7.88
C GLU A 1022 -43.34 8.29 7.43
N LEU A 1023 -42.41 9.02 6.84
CA LEU A 1023 -41.15 8.45 6.35
C LEU A 1023 -40.26 7.96 7.48
N PHE A 1024 -40.02 8.81 8.49
CA PHE A 1024 -39.12 8.49 9.60
C PHE A 1024 -39.76 7.58 10.66
N GLY A 1025 -41.08 7.62 10.81
CA GLY A 1025 -41.83 6.70 11.65
C GLY A 1025 -42.09 5.38 10.94
N ASP A 1026 -43.16 5.34 10.15
CA ASP A 1026 -43.79 4.12 9.64
C ASP A 1026 -42.97 3.41 8.56
N LYS A 1027 -42.27 4.17 7.70
CA LYS A 1027 -41.47 3.62 6.59
C LYS A 1027 -40.00 3.38 6.94
N GLY A 1028 -39.61 3.57 8.20
CA GLY A 1028 -38.28 3.21 8.68
C GLY A 1028 -37.12 4.01 8.07
N ALA A 1029 -37.35 5.25 7.60
CA ALA A 1029 -36.30 6.03 6.94
C ALA A 1029 -35.06 6.23 7.83
N LYS A 1030 -33.88 6.30 7.20
CA LYS A 1030 -32.63 6.72 7.84
C LYS A 1030 -32.40 8.22 7.60
N LEU A 1031 -32.11 8.95 8.67
CA LEU A 1031 -31.93 10.40 8.66
C LEU A 1031 -30.45 10.75 8.82
N PHE A 1032 -29.92 11.55 7.87
CA PHE A 1032 -28.55 12.01 7.84
C PHE A 1032 -28.48 13.52 7.99
N ILE A 1033 -27.61 14.01 8.87
CA ILE A 1033 -27.40 15.44 9.09
C ILE A 1033 -25.93 15.77 8.84
N CYS A 1034 -25.66 16.78 8.01
CA CYS A 1034 -24.31 17.32 7.85
C CYS A 1034 -24.28 18.84 7.79
N GLY A 1035 -23.36 19.44 8.55
CA GLY A 1035 -23.21 20.90 8.65
C GLY A 1035 -22.81 21.34 10.06
N SER A 1036 -23.17 22.58 10.42
CA SER A 1036 -22.82 23.17 11.73
C SER A 1036 -23.48 22.42 12.89
N ALA A 1037 -22.68 21.95 13.85
CA ALA A 1037 -23.18 21.28 15.05
C ALA A 1037 -23.98 22.25 15.95
N SER A 1038 -23.42 23.43 16.21
CA SER A 1038 -24.01 24.47 17.07
C SER A 1038 -25.30 25.07 16.54
N LYS A 1039 -25.54 25.02 15.22
CA LYS A 1039 -26.72 25.61 14.57
C LYS A 1039 -27.65 24.56 13.98
N LEU A 1040 -27.22 23.90 12.90
CA LEU A 1040 -28.10 23.04 12.10
C LEU A 1040 -28.50 21.81 12.92
N ALA A 1041 -27.54 21.06 13.44
CA ALA A 1041 -27.82 19.79 14.13
C ALA A 1041 -28.71 19.98 15.37
N LYS A 1042 -28.42 21.01 16.17
CA LYS A 1042 -29.25 21.39 17.32
C LYS A 1042 -30.68 21.71 16.90
N SER A 1043 -30.86 22.61 15.94
CA SER A 1043 -32.20 23.04 15.48
C SER A 1043 -32.99 21.90 14.82
N THR A 1044 -32.31 20.98 14.12
CA THR A 1044 -32.93 19.79 13.53
C THR A 1044 -33.40 18.83 14.63
N GLY A 1045 -32.58 18.56 15.65
CA GLY A 1045 -32.98 17.71 16.77
C GLY A 1045 -34.18 18.27 17.53
N GLU A 1046 -34.17 19.58 17.83
CA GLU A 1046 -35.31 20.29 18.43
C GLU A 1046 -36.57 20.16 17.57
N MET A 1047 -36.44 20.29 16.25
CA MET A 1047 -37.56 20.14 15.32
C MET A 1047 -38.08 18.70 15.24
N CYS A 1048 -37.19 17.69 15.20
CA CYS A 1048 -37.58 16.29 15.24
C CYS A 1048 -38.39 15.96 16.51
N MET A 1049 -37.95 16.42 17.67
CA MET A 1049 -38.70 16.24 18.93
C MET A 1049 -40.07 16.94 18.88
N LYS A 1050 -40.14 18.12 18.27
CA LYS A 1050 -41.40 18.85 18.08
C LYS A 1050 -42.37 18.09 17.16
N ILE A 1051 -41.88 17.54 16.05
CA ILE A 1051 -42.65 16.72 15.10
C ILE A 1051 -43.13 15.43 15.77
N TYR A 1052 -42.30 14.80 16.60
CA TYR A 1052 -42.68 13.61 17.36
C TYR A 1052 -43.88 13.88 18.28
N ARG A 1053 -43.84 14.99 19.04
CA ARG A 1053 -44.96 15.37 19.92
C ARG A 1053 -46.22 15.78 19.17
N ASP A 1054 -46.09 16.37 17.98
CA ASP A 1054 -47.24 16.68 17.11
C ASP A 1054 -47.90 15.40 16.57
N THR A 1055 -47.08 14.37 16.29
CA THR A 1055 -47.51 13.08 15.76
C THR A 1055 -48.16 12.19 16.83
N PHE A 1056 -47.70 12.28 18.08
CA PHE A 1056 -48.19 11.50 19.22
C PHE A 1056 -48.74 12.42 20.33
N PRO A 1057 -50.01 12.88 20.22
CA PRO A 1057 -50.64 13.72 21.23
C PRO A 1057 -50.58 13.09 22.62
N GLY A 1058 -50.13 13.85 23.62
CA GLY A 1058 -49.98 13.38 25.00
C GLY A 1058 -48.56 12.95 25.40
N LYS A 1059 -47.60 12.93 24.46
CA LYS A 1059 -46.17 12.73 24.78
C LYS A 1059 -45.52 14.00 25.33
N THR A 1060 -44.71 13.83 26.37
CA THR A 1060 -43.98 14.90 27.05
C THR A 1060 -42.69 15.27 26.31
N GLN A 1061 -42.00 16.32 26.78
CA GLN A 1061 -40.66 16.67 26.30
C GLN A 1061 -39.65 15.54 26.60
N GLU A 1062 -39.73 14.92 27.78
CA GLU A 1062 -38.87 13.81 28.20
C GLU A 1062 -39.07 12.57 27.32
N ASP A 1063 -40.32 12.26 26.94
CA ASP A 1063 -40.62 11.18 25.99
C ASP A 1063 -39.94 11.41 24.62
N ALA A 1064 -39.95 12.66 24.14
CA ALA A 1064 -39.35 13.03 22.86
C ALA A 1064 -37.82 12.95 22.89
N GLU A 1065 -37.20 13.31 24.01
CA GLU A 1065 -35.75 13.18 24.24
C GLU A 1065 -35.34 11.71 24.29
N ALA A 1066 -36.06 10.88 25.05
CA ALA A 1066 -35.81 9.44 25.11
C ALA A 1066 -35.99 8.76 23.74
N TRP A 1067 -36.99 9.18 22.95
CA TRP A 1067 -37.16 8.73 21.58
C TRP A 1067 -35.99 9.13 20.69
N LEU A 1068 -35.54 10.38 20.77
CA LEU A 1068 -34.43 10.88 19.96
C LEU A 1068 -33.11 10.13 20.27
N GLU A 1069 -32.83 9.87 21.55
CA GLU A 1069 -31.67 9.07 21.96
C GLU A 1069 -31.75 7.64 21.42
N LYS A 1070 -32.92 7.00 21.49
CA LYS A 1070 -33.11 5.66 20.93
C LYS A 1070 -32.87 5.61 19.42
N VAL A 1071 -33.36 6.59 18.65
CA VAL A 1071 -33.17 6.57 17.19
C VAL A 1071 -31.74 6.93 16.77
N LYS A 1072 -30.96 7.62 17.62
CA LYS A 1072 -29.53 7.90 17.37
C LYS A 1072 -28.65 6.65 17.38
N GLU A 1073 -29.10 5.58 18.02
CA GLU A 1073 -28.38 4.30 18.04
C GLU A 1073 -28.33 3.63 16.66
N ASP A 1074 -29.24 4.00 15.74
CA ASP A 1074 -29.41 3.28 14.46
C ASP A 1074 -29.78 4.20 13.28
N ARG A 1075 -30.88 4.95 13.37
CA ARG A 1075 -31.52 5.63 12.21
C ARG A 1075 -31.28 7.13 12.12
N TYR A 1076 -30.81 7.78 13.18
CA TYR A 1076 -30.47 9.22 13.19
C TYR A 1076 -28.95 9.38 13.25
N VAL A 1077 -28.34 9.81 12.15
CA VAL A 1077 -26.89 9.90 12.02
C VAL A 1077 -26.47 11.33 11.71
N SER A 1078 -25.52 11.87 12.49
CA SER A 1078 -25.02 13.23 12.31
C SER A 1078 -23.51 13.26 12.11
N ASP A 1079 -23.07 13.82 10.99
CA ASP A 1079 -21.68 14.16 10.69
C ASP A 1079 -21.53 15.69 10.68
N VAL A 1080 -21.13 16.26 11.82
CA VAL A 1080 -21.23 17.69 12.07
C VAL A 1080 -19.90 18.30 12.50
N PHE A 1081 -19.66 19.52 12.04
CA PHE A 1081 -18.41 20.24 12.21
C PHE A 1081 -18.66 21.66 12.72
N GLU A 1082 -17.61 22.32 13.21
CA GLU A 1082 -17.63 23.74 13.61
C GLU A 1082 -16.76 24.59 12.70
#